data_AF-A0A935T380-F1
#
_entry.id   AF-A0A935T380-F1
#
_cell.length_a   1.000
_cell.length_b   1.000
_cell.length_c   1.000
_cell.angle_alpha   90.00
_cell.angle_beta   90.00
_cell.angle_gamma   90.00
#
_symmetry.space_group_name_H-M   'P 1'
#
loop_
_entity.id
_entity.type
_entity.pdbx_description
1 polymer ?
#
loop_
_entity_poly.entity_id
_entity_poly.type
_entity_poly.pdbx_seq_one_letter_code
_entity_poly.pdbx_strand_id
1 'polypeptide(L)'
;MTAILFGVLGFLVAASAIAQTELPAGDARAAAIRSLIAGELGVELAPAALFDVPLEDEAAIAVERARLAAIVASAEPGPAPDGADADAWRSRIDLDRARLAFLALDHEARDAILRADAARKEAAATRESEDDRLRREADEERLRVLEAARVAHGEAESLVAEEDARLLALAGAVEEILARFARERAALADLGDVVLGWQRRVREAKGESSEGADETYDALRRALKSSRDDLASALEAVGSDASEVPPLGEDPLRDVPADVPTERVRERRIGLAVRIGDARREERSLRSARAEAFQREITLLNRERLDLLQHLSSEKRSAIVGFTAAGFDQARAELRHLSLVLRYRDHALRQWIGGLRNGGPSAAATLDTASVLVPFALFAALFLAARRRTPGLVERLVTRLEALDRLARRTFPSPQARAVRVLARIHRPLEWIVFFAGTLWLLPSSAFDLLEVQLLTSVAGWILGGWLVVESINAVAGITGTTALYEDAATARLRLRSLQVVGRTIVVFVLILLLSNRLVGEGTIYHWALSLLGFAVLPVFLVLVRWWRETIFTRIDRARRKSKLEAWILENRSGWKSFLAAMLGAVHLFSTGAIKLARRWMSEFEIARRIHAYLFQLEIERRGESESKRKILPLAAETLHSLHPDRPSERLLPCPADRLIDTLGKRIEAGRGGVVALIAARGMGKSSVLRAVADRTPDSLRLECRPGTTLGELEARIAEQGAAENARGSAGELPAMPRAVLLDDIHALVRIAIGGLRDFDELATYARSHCSRTLWICAVDASVWPFLERSRDSTPIFDEVHWLEPWDERQIGALLHARCEEAGIAPIFDDLVDRLPFGADELDRFDALQAKRTGYERMLWDHASGNPGIALEVWRSSLARDEGGVVRVRSLRVPDADLLESLPDATLFVLRAVIQSTSATVDDIARATRLERAEVLDMIRFGESKGFFAERDGRIRVEWSWLRPVMRILERRRLLVAR
;
A
#
# COMPACT_ATOMS: atom_id res chain seq x y z
N MET A 1 -13.41 -5.17 26.25
CA MET A 1 -14.79 -5.45 25.81
C MET A 1 -14.83 -6.90 25.29
N THR A 2 -15.63 -7.86 25.75
CA THR A 2 -16.47 -8.11 26.97
C THR A 2 -16.89 -9.60 26.85
N ALA A 3 -17.10 -10.46 27.87
CA ALA A 3 -17.18 -10.38 29.33
C ALA A 3 -16.49 -11.64 29.94
N ILE A 4 -15.77 -11.61 31.08
CA ILE A 4 -16.19 -11.65 32.51
C ILE A 4 -16.50 -13.06 33.08
N LEU A 5 -15.60 -13.51 33.98
CA LEU A 5 -15.73 -14.40 35.16
C LEU A 5 -16.53 -15.73 35.06
N PHE A 6 -16.06 -16.87 35.60
CA PHE A 6 -15.81 -17.10 37.04
C PHE A 6 -15.01 -18.40 37.34
N GLY A 7 -14.18 -18.39 38.38
CA GLY A 7 -13.94 -19.55 39.28
C GLY A 7 -12.77 -20.52 38.97
N VAL A 8 -11.85 -20.93 39.86
CA VAL A 8 -11.19 -20.42 41.09
C VAL A 8 -10.44 -21.62 41.74
N LEU A 9 -9.16 -21.42 42.11
CA LEU A 9 -8.29 -22.19 43.06
C LEU A 9 -7.72 -23.61 42.75
N GLY A 10 -6.52 -23.86 43.30
CA GLY A 10 -5.90 -25.20 43.53
C GLY A 10 -4.65 -25.53 42.68
N PHE A 11 -3.53 -24.79 42.76
CA PHE A 11 -2.36 -24.94 43.67
C PHE A 11 -1.43 -26.17 43.43
N LEU A 12 -0.12 -25.90 43.46
CA LEU A 12 1.07 -26.72 43.11
C LEU A 12 1.15 -28.13 43.78
N VAL A 13 1.67 -29.19 43.14
CA VAL A 13 3.11 -29.51 42.84
C VAL A 13 3.96 -29.59 44.12
N ALA A 14 4.83 -30.56 44.42
CA ALA A 14 5.15 -31.93 44.00
C ALA A 14 6.32 -32.39 44.93
N ALA A 15 6.95 -33.53 44.64
CA ALA A 15 8.10 -34.16 45.33
C ALA A 15 9.30 -33.21 45.69
N SER A 16 10.29 -33.55 46.52
CA SER A 16 10.89 -34.88 46.79
C SER A 16 11.87 -34.92 47.98
N ALA A 17 12.14 -36.14 48.47
CA ALA A 17 13.45 -36.69 48.87
C ALA A 17 14.24 -36.22 50.13
N ILE A 18 14.40 -37.18 51.05
CA ILE A 18 15.64 -37.61 51.75
C ILE A 18 16.38 -36.60 52.68
N ALA A 19 16.34 -36.86 53.99
CA ALA A 19 17.54 -37.20 54.81
C ALA A 19 17.23 -37.32 56.32
N GLN A 20 17.91 -38.28 56.99
CA GLN A 20 18.24 -38.31 58.43
C GLN A 20 17.10 -38.10 59.44
N THR A 21 16.61 -39.19 60.03
CA THR A 21 15.64 -39.17 61.13
C THR A 21 16.29 -38.82 62.48
N GLU A 22 16.80 -37.60 62.62
CA GLU A 22 16.81 -36.96 63.94
C GLU A 22 15.34 -36.79 64.39
N LEU A 23 15.01 -37.24 65.59
CA LEU A 23 13.64 -37.15 66.10
C LEU A 23 13.27 -35.67 66.33
N PRO A 24 12.25 -35.12 65.65
CA PRO A 24 12.01 -33.68 65.62
C PRO A 24 11.45 -33.12 66.93
N ALA A 25 11.54 -31.80 67.06
CA ALA A 25 10.98 -30.99 68.14
C ALA A 25 9.45 -31.21 68.30
N GLY A 26 8.93 -30.88 69.49
CA GLY A 26 7.63 -31.35 70.00
C GLY A 26 6.44 -31.21 69.04
N ASP A 27 6.34 -30.08 68.33
CA ASP A 27 5.21 -29.77 67.43
C ASP A 27 5.02 -30.82 66.32
N ALA A 28 6.13 -31.34 65.76
CA ALA A 28 6.07 -32.33 64.68
C ALA A 28 5.54 -33.70 65.16
N ARG A 29 5.89 -34.10 66.39
CA ARG A 29 5.34 -35.33 67.00
C ARG A 29 3.87 -35.16 67.37
N ALA A 30 3.46 -33.99 67.86
CA ALA A 30 2.07 -33.70 68.16
C ALA A 30 1.19 -33.74 66.90
N ALA A 31 1.69 -33.17 65.79
CA ALA A 31 1.06 -33.27 64.48
C ALA A 31 0.97 -34.72 63.96
N ALA A 32 2.01 -35.52 64.13
CA ALA A 32 2.01 -36.94 63.73
C ALA A 32 0.95 -37.76 64.49
N ILE A 33 0.77 -37.54 65.80
CA ILE A 33 -0.26 -38.23 66.59
C ILE A 33 -1.67 -37.81 66.16
N ARG A 34 -1.89 -36.52 65.85
CA ARG A 34 -3.17 -36.06 65.28
C ARG A 34 -3.44 -36.68 63.91
N SER A 35 -2.41 -36.81 63.07
CA SER A 35 -2.50 -37.48 61.77
C SER A 35 -2.78 -38.98 61.91
N LEU A 36 -2.25 -39.65 62.95
CA LEU A 36 -2.59 -41.03 63.29
C LEU A 36 -4.08 -41.17 63.65
N ILE A 37 -4.60 -40.30 64.53
CA ILE A 37 -6.03 -40.29 64.89
C ILE A 37 -6.92 -40.04 63.65
N ALA A 38 -6.48 -39.17 62.73
CA ALA A 38 -7.19 -38.87 61.49
C ALA A 38 -7.07 -39.96 60.40
N GLY A 39 -6.21 -40.97 60.56
CA GLY A 39 -5.95 -41.99 59.53
C GLY A 39 -5.05 -41.51 58.38
N GLU A 40 -4.31 -40.43 58.57
CA GLU A 40 -3.45 -39.75 57.57
C GLU A 40 -1.94 -39.86 57.89
N LEU A 41 -1.55 -40.63 58.90
CA LEU A 41 -0.13 -40.84 59.25
C LEU A 41 0.66 -41.41 58.05
N GLY A 42 1.84 -40.84 57.81
CA GLY A 42 2.76 -41.27 56.76
C GLY A 42 3.28 -42.70 56.97
N VAL A 43 3.38 -43.44 55.87
CA VAL A 43 3.72 -44.88 55.80
C VAL A 43 5.06 -45.21 56.48
N GLU A 44 6.02 -44.28 56.50
CA GLU A 44 7.35 -44.50 57.08
C GLU A 44 7.40 -44.42 58.62
N LEU A 45 6.41 -43.79 59.27
CA LEU A 45 6.43 -43.59 60.72
C LEU A 45 5.68 -44.71 61.46
N ALA A 46 6.35 -45.39 62.39
CA ALA A 46 5.71 -46.40 63.24
C ALA A 46 4.88 -45.73 64.37
N PRO A 47 3.57 -46.05 64.54
CA PRO A 47 2.73 -45.48 65.59
C PRO A 47 3.33 -45.64 66.99
N ALA A 48 3.94 -46.80 67.29
CA ALA A 48 4.58 -47.07 68.57
C ALA A 48 5.71 -46.08 68.91
N ALA A 49 6.41 -45.51 67.92
CA ALA A 49 7.49 -44.55 68.16
C ALA A 49 7.00 -43.15 68.60
N LEU A 50 5.69 -42.90 68.57
CA LEU A 50 5.09 -41.63 69.01
C LEU A 50 4.72 -41.62 70.49
N PHE A 51 4.68 -42.79 71.15
CA PHE A 51 4.28 -42.96 72.54
C PHE A 51 5.42 -43.53 73.38
N ASP A 52 5.48 -43.16 74.66
CA ASP A 52 6.54 -43.63 75.57
C ASP A 52 6.13 -44.91 76.33
N VAL A 53 5.04 -45.56 75.89
CA VAL A 53 4.37 -46.71 76.53
C VAL A 53 3.94 -47.71 75.47
N PRO A 54 4.04 -49.04 75.71
CA PRO A 54 3.55 -50.06 74.79
C PRO A 54 2.05 -49.91 74.53
N LEU A 55 1.65 -49.79 73.27
CA LEU A 55 0.24 -49.63 72.88
C LEU A 55 -0.59 -50.92 73.02
N GLU A 56 0.05 -52.03 73.40
CA GLU A 56 -0.55 -53.36 73.58
C GLU A 56 -0.89 -53.66 75.06
N ASP A 57 -0.44 -52.82 76.01
CA ASP A 57 -0.66 -53.00 77.45
C ASP A 57 -1.66 -51.96 78.00
N GLU A 58 -2.93 -52.35 78.10
CA GLU A 58 -4.00 -51.51 78.65
C GLU A 58 -3.76 -51.08 80.11
N ALA A 59 -3.04 -51.86 80.92
CA ALA A 59 -2.74 -51.46 82.29
C ALA A 59 -1.71 -50.32 82.29
N ALA A 60 -0.68 -50.41 81.45
CA ALA A 60 0.29 -49.33 81.25
C ALA A 60 -0.35 -48.07 80.62
N ILE A 61 -1.22 -48.25 79.62
CA ILE A 61 -2.00 -47.15 79.00
C ILE A 61 -2.88 -46.45 80.04
N ALA A 62 -3.58 -47.19 80.91
CA ALA A 62 -4.44 -46.61 81.93
C ALA A 62 -3.65 -45.73 82.93
N VAL A 63 -2.45 -46.18 83.33
CA VAL A 63 -1.54 -45.42 84.21
C VAL A 63 -1.02 -44.16 83.52
N GLU A 64 -0.52 -44.27 82.29
CA GLU A 64 0.03 -43.10 81.57
C GLU A 64 -1.08 -42.11 81.16
N ARG A 65 -2.28 -42.58 80.82
CA ARG A 65 -3.46 -41.72 80.62
C ARG A 65 -3.79 -40.92 81.87
N ALA A 66 -3.78 -41.55 83.05
CA ALA A 66 -4.02 -40.84 84.31
C ALA A 66 -2.93 -39.81 84.62
N ARG A 67 -1.66 -40.15 84.35
CA ARG A 67 -0.51 -39.26 84.49
C ARG A 67 -0.57 -38.05 83.54
N LEU A 68 -0.80 -38.27 82.25
CA LEU A 68 -0.92 -37.22 81.25
C LEU A 68 -2.15 -36.33 81.51
N ALA A 69 -3.28 -36.91 81.92
CA ALA A 69 -4.45 -36.13 82.33
C ALA A 69 -4.16 -35.22 83.53
N ALA A 70 -3.41 -35.70 84.53
CA ALA A 70 -2.98 -34.89 85.67
C ALA A 70 -2.01 -33.78 85.26
N ILE A 71 -1.04 -34.06 84.37
CA ILE A 71 -0.09 -33.06 83.86
C ILE A 71 -0.82 -31.97 83.08
N VAL A 72 -1.65 -32.34 82.10
CA VAL A 72 -2.41 -31.39 81.27
C VAL A 72 -3.39 -30.57 82.12
N ALA A 73 -4.10 -31.18 83.08
CA ALA A 73 -4.99 -30.46 83.98
C ALA A 73 -4.25 -29.51 84.94
N SER A 74 -3.02 -29.83 85.34
CA SER A 74 -2.19 -28.95 86.16
C SER A 74 -1.61 -27.74 85.39
N ALA A 75 -1.60 -27.81 84.06
CA ALA A 75 -1.06 -26.78 83.19
C ALA A 75 -2.09 -25.72 82.73
N GLU A 76 -3.39 -26.00 82.80
CA GLU A 76 -4.44 -25.07 82.36
C GLU A 76 -5.16 -24.40 83.55
N PRO A 77 -5.27 -23.05 83.62
CA PRO A 77 -4.70 -22.01 82.77
C PRO A 77 -3.47 -21.35 83.43
N GLY A 78 -2.39 -22.10 83.62
CA GLY A 78 -1.15 -21.61 84.24
C GLY A 78 -0.14 -21.06 83.23
N PRO A 79 0.63 -19.98 83.56
CA PRO A 79 1.82 -19.64 82.80
C PRO A 79 2.89 -20.74 82.94
N ALA A 80 3.88 -20.76 82.04
CA ALA A 80 5.00 -21.68 82.13
C ALA A 80 5.75 -21.50 83.48
N PRO A 81 6.24 -22.59 84.11
CA PRO A 81 6.94 -22.51 85.39
C PRO A 81 8.23 -21.66 85.29
N ASP A 82 8.55 -20.93 86.36
CA ASP A 82 9.68 -20.01 86.40
C ASP A 82 10.99 -20.68 85.94
N GLY A 83 11.61 -20.12 84.90
CA GLY A 83 12.86 -20.63 84.30
C GLY A 83 12.69 -21.57 83.12
N ALA A 84 11.46 -21.94 82.72
CA ALA A 84 11.20 -22.70 81.49
C ALA A 84 11.02 -21.79 80.26
N ASP A 85 11.51 -22.24 79.10
CA ASP A 85 11.20 -21.62 77.80
C ASP A 85 9.70 -21.80 77.49
N ALA A 86 9.01 -20.70 77.25
CA ALA A 86 7.57 -20.66 77.06
C ALA A 86 7.10 -21.40 75.80
N ASP A 87 7.89 -21.40 74.72
CA ASP A 87 7.50 -22.07 73.48
C ASP A 87 7.82 -23.56 73.53
N ALA A 88 8.97 -23.94 74.10
CA ALA A 88 9.26 -25.34 74.40
C ALA A 88 8.24 -25.97 75.38
N TRP A 89 7.76 -25.21 76.37
CA TRP A 89 6.69 -25.62 77.27
C TRP A 89 5.35 -25.82 76.55
N ARG A 90 4.97 -24.90 75.65
CA ARG A 90 3.76 -25.04 74.81
C ARG A 90 3.82 -26.28 73.91
N SER A 91 4.94 -26.51 73.22
CA SER A 91 5.17 -27.70 72.39
C SER A 91 5.10 -29.01 73.19
N ARG A 92 5.60 -29.00 74.44
CA ARG A 92 5.50 -30.14 75.37
C ARG A 92 4.05 -30.44 75.73
N ILE A 93 3.30 -29.43 76.16
CA ILE A 93 1.88 -29.57 76.54
C ILE A 93 1.01 -29.95 75.34
N ASP A 94 1.29 -29.47 74.13
CA ASP A 94 0.53 -29.86 72.94
C ASP A 94 0.82 -31.32 72.50
N LEU A 95 2.06 -31.79 72.66
CA LEU A 95 2.40 -33.21 72.48
C LEU A 95 1.71 -34.10 73.51
N ASP A 96 1.74 -33.72 74.79
CA ASP A 96 1.09 -34.48 75.86
C ASP A 96 -0.44 -34.47 75.71
N ARG A 97 -1.03 -33.38 75.20
CA ARG A 97 -2.46 -33.30 74.81
C ARG A 97 -2.77 -34.22 73.63
N ALA A 98 -1.93 -34.25 72.59
CA ALA A 98 -2.12 -35.15 71.44
C ALA A 98 -2.01 -36.63 71.85
N ARG A 99 -1.05 -36.97 72.72
CA ARG A 99 -0.90 -38.31 73.31
C ARG A 99 -2.14 -38.70 74.12
N LEU A 100 -2.59 -37.81 75.01
CA LEU A 100 -3.79 -38.02 75.81
C LEU A 100 -5.03 -38.23 74.93
N ALA A 101 -5.17 -37.50 73.82
CA ALA A 101 -6.30 -37.66 72.89
C ALA A 101 -6.39 -39.07 72.28
N PHE A 102 -5.25 -39.69 71.91
CA PHE A 102 -5.23 -41.07 71.42
C PHE A 102 -5.43 -42.11 72.54
N LEU A 103 -4.78 -41.92 73.69
CA LEU A 103 -4.88 -42.83 74.84
C LEU A 103 -6.21 -42.72 75.59
N ALA A 104 -7.00 -41.66 75.37
CA ALA A 104 -8.35 -41.49 75.93
C ALA A 104 -9.46 -42.21 75.14
N LEU A 105 -9.19 -42.65 73.91
CA LEU A 105 -10.10 -43.51 73.14
C LEU A 105 -10.36 -44.84 73.87
N ASP A 106 -11.38 -45.58 73.45
CA ASP A 106 -11.52 -46.97 73.86
C ASP A 106 -10.55 -47.89 73.08
N HIS A 107 -10.37 -49.12 73.58
CA HIS A 107 -9.50 -50.13 72.99
C HIS A 107 -9.92 -50.47 71.54
N GLU A 108 -11.23 -50.55 71.28
CA GLU A 108 -11.76 -50.94 69.97
C GLU A 108 -11.47 -49.89 68.90
N ALA A 109 -11.60 -48.59 69.22
CA ALA A 109 -11.25 -47.48 68.36
C ALA A 109 -9.74 -47.35 68.14
N ARG A 110 -8.91 -47.54 69.18
CA ARG A 110 -7.44 -47.59 69.01
C ARG A 110 -7.04 -48.71 68.06
N ASP A 111 -7.54 -49.92 68.28
CA ASP A 111 -7.27 -51.06 67.41
C ASP A 111 -7.77 -50.87 65.99
N ALA A 112 -8.92 -50.20 65.80
CA ALA A 112 -9.43 -49.88 64.47
C ALA A 112 -8.49 -48.92 63.72
N ILE A 113 -7.98 -47.88 64.39
CA ILE A 113 -7.02 -46.92 63.83
C ILE A 113 -5.69 -47.62 63.50
N LEU A 114 -5.15 -48.42 64.42
CA LEU A 114 -3.89 -49.14 64.22
C LEU A 114 -4.01 -50.19 63.10
N ARG A 115 -5.13 -50.92 63.00
CA ARG A 115 -5.39 -51.85 61.89
C ARG A 115 -5.58 -51.12 60.55
N ALA A 116 -6.22 -49.96 60.53
CA ALA A 116 -6.37 -49.15 59.31
C ALA A 116 -5.03 -48.58 58.83
N ASP A 117 -4.12 -48.22 59.75
CA ASP A 117 -2.74 -47.83 59.44
C ASP A 117 -1.91 -49.01 58.93
N ALA A 118 -2.00 -50.17 59.60
CA ALA A 118 -1.36 -51.41 59.16
C ALA A 118 -1.83 -51.83 57.75
N ALA A 119 -3.13 -51.81 57.49
CA ALA A 119 -3.68 -52.13 56.17
C ALA A 119 -3.27 -51.12 55.08
N ARG A 120 -3.14 -49.82 55.40
CA ARG A 120 -2.56 -48.83 54.47
C ARG A 120 -1.08 -49.10 54.20
N LYS A 121 -0.31 -49.51 55.20
CA LYS A 121 1.11 -49.88 55.06
C LYS A 121 1.29 -51.14 54.26
N GLU A 122 0.45 -52.15 54.49
CA GLU A 122 0.46 -53.41 53.73
C GLU A 122 0.08 -53.16 52.26
N ALA A 123 -0.96 -52.34 52.00
CA ALA A 123 -1.35 -51.93 50.65
C ALA A 123 -0.28 -51.07 49.93
N ALA A 124 0.51 -50.28 50.68
CA ALA A 124 1.66 -49.54 50.15
C ALA A 124 2.87 -50.45 49.90
N ALA A 125 3.11 -51.45 50.75
CA ALA A 125 4.19 -52.43 50.61
C ALA A 125 3.96 -53.40 49.44
N THR A 126 2.70 -53.75 49.13
CA THR A 126 2.35 -54.47 47.88
C THR A 126 2.52 -53.63 46.60
N ARG A 127 3.03 -52.40 46.71
CA ARG A 127 3.51 -51.58 45.58
C ARG A 127 5.04 -51.44 45.57
N GLU A 128 5.79 -52.51 45.88
CA GLU A 128 7.00 -52.74 45.10
C GLU A 128 6.61 -52.76 43.61
N SER A 129 7.33 -52.02 42.76
CA SER A 129 6.98 -51.93 41.33
C SER A 129 6.95 -53.32 40.69
N GLU A 130 6.06 -53.57 39.73
CA GLU A 130 6.17 -54.78 38.91
C GLU A 130 7.57 -54.87 38.26
N ASP A 131 8.21 -53.73 37.97
CA ASP A 131 9.58 -53.66 37.50
C ASP A 131 10.60 -54.26 38.50
N ASP A 132 10.41 -54.10 39.80
CA ASP A 132 11.34 -54.59 40.83
C ASP A 132 11.14 -56.08 41.14
N ARG A 133 9.92 -56.60 40.91
CA ARG A 133 9.67 -58.04 40.83
C ARG A 133 10.32 -58.63 39.57
N LEU A 134 10.08 -58.04 38.40
CA LEU A 134 10.64 -58.48 37.11
C LEU A 134 12.18 -58.42 37.09
N ARG A 135 12.80 -57.41 37.73
CA ARG A 135 14.25 -57.33 37.93
C ARG A 135 14.78 -58.50 38.74
N ARG A 136 14.17 -58.81 39.90
CA ARG A 136 14.55 -59.96 40.73
C ARG A 136 14.40 -61.28 39.96
N GLU A 137 13.28 -61.46 39.27
CA GLU A 137 13.03 -62.66 38.44
C GLU A 137 14.08 -62.79 37.31
N ALA A 138 14.48 -61.69 36.67
CA ALA A 138 15.51 -61.67 35.63
C ALA A 138 16.94 -61.90 36.17
N ASP A 139 17.28 -61.33 37.32
CA ASP A 139 18.57 -61.56 38.00
C ASP A 139 18.69 -63.00 38.52
N GLU A 140 17.60 -63.57 39.06
CA GLU A 140 17.53 -64.99 39.40
C GLU A 140 17.67 -65.89 38.17
N GLU A 141 17.00 -65.57 37.05
CA GLU A 141 17.16 -66.33 35.81
C GLU A 141 18.61 -66.25 35.30
N ARG A 142 19.23 -65.06 35.33
CA ARG A 142 20.64 -64.86 34.96
C ARG A 142 21.59 -65.67 35.84
N LEU A 143 21.38 -65.71 37.15
CA LEU A 143 22.19 -66.53 38.07
C LEU A 143 22.06 -68.02 37.73
N ARG A 144 20.84 -68.51 37.48
CA ARG A 144 20.60 -69.92 37.08
C ARG A 144 21.29 -70.27 35.75
N VAL A 145 21.30 -69.36 34.77
CA VAL A 145 22.02 -69.57 33.48
C VAL A 145 23.54 -69.57 33.68
N LEU A 146 24.08 -68.69 34.53
CA LEU A 146 25.52 -68.67 34.88
C LEU A 146 25.96 -69.92 35.67
N GLU A 147 25.09 -70.48 36.51
CA GLU A 147 25.34 -71.74 37.20
C GLU A 147 25.26 -72.93 36.23
N ALA A 148 24.30 -72.94 35.30
CA ALA A 148 24.22 -73.95 34.24
C ALA A 148 25.49 -73.93 33.35
N ALA A 149 26.01 -72.77 32.98
CA ALA A 149 27.27 -72.62 32.23
C ALA A 149 28.46 -73.29 32.95
N ARG A 150 28.54 -73.17 34.28
CA ARG A 150 29.61 -73.78 35.09
C ARG A 150 29.49 -75.30 35.25
N VAL A 151 28.33 -75.88 34.96
CA VAL A 151 28.04 -77.32 35.12
C VAL A 151 28.00 -78.06 33.77
N ALA A 152 27.91 -77.34 32.65
CA ALA A 152 27.93 -77.87 31.29
C ALA A 152 29.11 -78.82 31.03
N HIS A 153 28.88 -79.88 30.24
CA HIS A 153 29.86 -80.96 30.04
C HIS A 153 30.62 -80.86 28.71
N GLY A 154 30.27 -79.90 27.84
CA GLY A 154 30.95 -79.64 26.57
C GLY A 154 31.15 -78.15 26.26
N GLU A 155 32.19 -77.83 25.48
CA GLU A 155 32.58 -76.46 25.10
C GLU A 155 31.45 -75.72 24.36
N ALA A 156 30.71 -76.41 23.49
CA ALA A 156 29.56 -75.84 22.78
C ALA A 156 28.38 -75.50 23.70
N GLU A 157 28.15 -76.28 24.77
CA GLU A 157 27.11 -75.98 25.76
C GLU A 157 27.47 -74.76 26.63
N SER A 158 28.76 -74.63 27.00
CA SER A 158 29.28 -73.45 27.70
C SER A 158 29.07 -72.18 26.88
N LEU A 159 29.40 -72.21 25.58
CA LEU A 159 29.20 -71.07 24.67
C LEU A 159 27.73 -70.65 24.53
N VAL A 160 26.79 -71.61 24.52
CA VAL A 160 25.35 -71.32 24.47
C VAL A 160 24.87 -70.65 25.77
N ALA A 161 25.31 -71.14 26.93
CA ALA A 161 24.93 -70.58 28.23
C ALA A 161 25.60 -69.21 28.50
N GLU A 162 26.85 -69.01 28.05
CA GLU A 162 27.55 -67.72 28.11
C GLU A 162 26.87 -66.67 27.23
N GLU A 163 26.48 -67.01 25.99
CA GLU A 163 25.75 -66.07 25.13
C GLU A 163 24.34 -65.78 25.66
N ASP A 164 23.62 -66.75 26.23
CA ASP A 164 22.31 -66.50 26.86
C ASP A 164 22.44 -65.58 28.10
N ALA A 165 23.45 -65.79 28.94
CA ALA A 165 23.76 -64.89 30.07
C ALA A 165 24.16 -63.48 29.61
N ARG A 166 24.90 -63.36 28.49
CA ARG A 166 25.25 -62.09 27.86
C ARG A 166 24.04 -61.37 27.28
N LEU A 167 23.13 -62.09 26.61
CA LEU A 167 21.89 -61.53 26.06
C LEU A 167 20.95 -61.06 27.18
N LEU A 168 20.83 -61.80 28.29
CA LEU A 168 20.07 -61.37 29.47
C LEU A 168 20.67 -60.10 30.10
N ALA A 169 21.99 -60.03 30.28
CA ALA A 169 22.65 -58.84 30.80
C ALA A 169 22.48 -57.61 29.87
N LEU A 170 22.54 -57.82 28.55
CA LEU A 170 22.30 -56.78 27.56
C LEU A 170 20.84 -56.33 27.54
N ALA A 171 19.87 -57.24 27.71
CA ALA A 171 18.46 -56.89 27.83
C ALA A 171 18.19 -56.01 29.06
N GLY A 172 18.72 -56.37 30.23
CA GLY A 172 18.61 -55.55 31.45
C GLY A 172 19.20 -54.14 31.28
N ALA A 173 20.37 -54.04 30.63
CA ALA A 173 20.99 -52.74 30.33
C ALA A 173 20.16 -51.89 29.35
N VAL A 174 19.49 -52.51 28.36
CA VAL A 174 18.59 -51.80 27.43
C VAL A 174 17.35 -51.28 28.15
N GLU A 175 16.74 -52.05 29.06
CA GLU A 175 15.59 -51.59 29.85
C GLU A 175 15.96 -50.49 30.86
N GLU A 176 17.17 -50.51 31.45
CA GLU A 176 17.66 -49.41 32.28
C GLU A 176 17.80 -48.10 31.48
N ILE A 177 18.31 -48.20 30.24
CA ILE A 177 18.43 -47.06 29.31
C ILE A 177 17.03 -46.55 28.90
N LEU A 178 16.08 -47.44 28.59
CA LEU A 178 14.69 -47.05 28.30
C LEU A 178 14.02 -46.34 29.49
N ALA A 179 14.21 -46.85 30.71
CA ALA A 179 13.72 -46.21 31.92
C ALA A 179 14.38 -44.84 32.16
N ARG A 180 15.66 -44.67 31.81
CA ARG A 180 16.32 -43.35 31.82
C ARG A 180 15.71 -42.41 30.78
N PHE A 181 15.51 -42.86 29.55
CA PHE A 181 14.87 -42.05 28.50
C PHE A 181 13.45 -41.60 28.86
N ALA A 182 12.67 -42.46 29.53
CA ALA A 182 11.35 -42.10 30.05
C ALA A 182 11.42 -40.99 31.12
N ARG A 183 12.36 -41.10 32.08
CA ARG A 183 12.61 -40.05 33.09
C ARG A 183 13.07 -38.74 32.47
N GLU A 184 13.98 -38.78 31.49
CA GLU A 184 14.42 -37.59 30.76
C GLU A 184 13.26 -36.94 29.97
N ARG A 185 12.39 -37.73 29.33
CA ARG A 185 11.21 -37.19 28.65
C ARG A 185 10.23 -36.53 29.62
N ALA A 186 10.06 -37.07 30.82
CA ALA A 186 9.25 -36.42 31.87
C ALA A 186 9.85 -35.07 32.28
N ALA A 187 11.15 -35.01 32.56
CA ALA A 187 11.85 -33.77 32.91
C ALA A 187 11.81 -32.69 31.81
N LEU A 188 11.67 -33.07 30.53
CA LEU A 188 11.46 -32.10 29.43
C LEU A 188 10.07 -31.43 29.46
N ALA A 189 9.07 -32.01 30.14
CA ALA A 189 7.77 -31.37 30.33
C ALA A 189 7.86 -30.23 31.36
N ASP A 190 8.63 -30.43 32.44
CA ASP A 190 8.80 -29.47 33.54
C ASP A 190 9.50 -28.16 33.11
N LEU A 191 10.17 -28.15 31.95
CA LEU A 191 10.73 -26.92 31.34
C LEU A 191 9.67 -25.84 31.09
N GLY A 192 8.39 -26.21 30.94
CA GLY A 192 7.29 -25.25 30.83
C GLY A 192 7.17 -24.33 32.06
N ASP A 193 7.35 -24.87 33.26
CA ASP A 193 7.20 -24.12 34.51
C ASP A 193 8.34 -23.13 34.72
N VAL A 194 9.54 -23.45 34.26
CA VAL A 194 10.69 -22.52 34.24
C VAL A 194 10.38 -21.27 33.42
N VAL A 195 9.74 -21.44 32.25
CA VAL A 195 9.32 -20.32 31.39
C VAL A 195 8.20 -19.51 32.04
N LEU A 196 7.18 -20.16 32.62
CA LEU A 196 6.11 -19.48 33.36
C LEU A 196 6.66 -18.66 34.53
N GLY A 197 7.65 -19.18 35.26
CA GLY A 197 8.37 -18.48 36.32
C GLY A 197 9.19 -17.27 35.83
N TRP A 198 9.66 -17.27 34.58
CA TRP A 198 10.25 -16.09 33.94
C TRP A 198 9.20 -15.07 33.50
N GLN A 199 8.10 -15.50 32.90
CA GLN A 199 7.00 -14.61 32.50
C GLN A 199 6.38 -13.87 33.69
N ARG A 200 6.29 -14.54 34.85
CA ARG A 200 5.86 -13.93 36.10
C ARG A 200 6.83 -12.82 36.55
N ARG A 201 8.12 -13.13 36.69
CA ARG A 201 9.17 -12.16 37.10
C ARG A 201 9.26 -10.97 36.15
N VAL A 202 9.15 -11.21 34.83
CA VAL A 202 9.13 -10.16 33.81
C VAL A 202 7.91 -9.25 33.97
N ARG A 203 6.74 -9.79 34.31
CA ARG A 203 5.53 -9.01 34.57
C ARG A 203 5.61 -8.19 35.86
N GLU A 204 6.21 -8.76 36.90
CA GLU A 204 6.49 -8.07 38.18
C GLU A 204 7.46 -6.90 37.94
N ALA A 205 8.61 -7.16 37.32
CA ALA A 205 9.65 -6.16 37.02
C ALA A 205 9.20 -4.99 36.11
N LYS A 206 8.17 -5.17 35.28
CA LYS A 206 7.56 -4.06 34.50
C LYS A 206 6.76 -3.07 35.34
N GLY A 207 6.28 -3.49 36.52
CA GLY A 207 5.56 -2.65 37.47
C GLY A 207 6.45 -1.99 38.53
N GLU A 208 7.73 -2.37 38.58
CA GLU A 208 8.72 -1.90 39.54
C GLU A 208 9.55 -0.71 38.99
N SER A 209 10.63 -0.33 39.69
CA SER A 209 11.58 0.66 39.21
C SER A 209 12.37 0.15 37.99
N SER A 210 12.96 1.06 37.22
CA SER A 210 13.85 0.71 36.10
C SER A 210 15.07 -0.10 36.52
N GLU A 211 15.43 -0.09 37.81
CA GLU A 211 16.54 -0.87 38.38
C GLU A 211 16.16 -2.35 38.51
N GLY A 212 14.96 -2.67 39.02
CA GLY A 212 14.43 -4.04 39.04
C GLY A 212 14.23 -4.62 37.63
N ALA A 213 13.86 -3.77 36.66
CA ALA A 213 13.81 -4.14 35.24
C ALA A 213 15.21 -4.46 34.67
N ASP A 214 16.24 -3.67 35.01
CA ASP A 214 17.63 -3.88 34.58
C ASP A 214 18.24 -5.16 35.20
N GLU A 215 17.99 -5.43 36.48
CA GLU A 215 18.40 -6.68 37.15
C GLU A 215 17.72 -7.92 36.56
N THR A 216 16.40 -7.85 36.35
CA THR A 216 15.62 -8.93 35.75
C THR A 216 16.10 -9.22 34.32
N TYR A 217 16.47 -8.18 33.56
CA TYR A 217 17.05 -8.33 32.23
C TYR A 217 18.39 -9.08 32.25
N ASP A 218 19.31 -8.74 33.17
CA ASP A 218 20.61 -9.42 33.27
C ASP A 218 20.47 -10.86 33.81
N ALA A 219 19.50 -11.12 34.69
CA ALA A 219 19.15 -12.47 35.13
C ALA A 219 18.58 -13.30 33.97
N LEU A 220 17.65 -12.75 33.18
CA LEU A 220 17.07 -13.40 32.01
C LEU A 220 18.12 -13.62 30.90
N ARG A 221 19.07 -12.69 30.72
CA ARG A 221 20.22 -12.83 29.81
C ARG A 221 21.14 -14.00 30.19
N ARG A 222 21.31 -14.27 31.49
CA ARG A 222 22.06 -15.44 32.00
C ARG A 222 21.32 -16.75 31.73
N ALA A 223 20.01 -16.82 32.03
CA ALA A 223 19.20 -18.00 31.72
C ALA A 223 19.20 -18.29 30.20
N LEU A 224 18.91 -17.28 29.38
CA LEU A 224 18.93 -17.36 27.92
C LEU A 224 20.34 -17.66 27.34
N LYS A 225 21.42 -17.55 28.13
CA LYS A 225 22.73 -18.08 27.74
C LYS A 225 22.76 -19.61 27.96
N SER A 226 22.35 -20.09 29.14
CA SER A 226 22.27 -21.53 29.45
C SER A 226 21.44 -22.27 28.43
N SER A 227 20.17 -21.90 28.22
CA SER A 227 19.27 -22.63 27.32
C SER A 227 19.74 -22.62 25.84
N ARG A 228 20.63 -21.69 25.46
CA ARG A 228 21.33 -21.70 24.15
C ARG A 228 22.52 -22.67 24.12
N ASP A 229 23.25 -22.81 25.22
CA ASP A 229 24.29 -23.84 25.39
C ASP A 229 23.66 -25.24 25.40
N ASP A 230 22.52 -25.41 26.07
CA ASP A 230 21.72 -26.64 26.10
C ASP A 230 21.16 -27.01 24.71
N LEU A 231 20.58 -26.04 23.97
CA LEU A 231 20.15 -26.27 22.59
C LEU A 231 21.32 -26.62 21.65
N ALA A 232 22.49 -25.99 21.81
CA ALA A 232 23.66 -26.31 21.00
C ALA A 232 24.06 -27.79 21.18
N SER A 233 24.11 -28.24 22.43
CA SER A 233 24.44 -29.62 22.79
C SER A 233 23.36 -30.61 22.30
N ALA A 234 22.08 -30.26 22.41
CA ALA A 234 20.98 -31.07 21.88
C ALA A 234 21.06 -31.22 20.35
N LEU A 235 21.35 -30.14 19.61
CA LEU A 235 21.53 -30.18 18.15
C LEU A 235 22.76 -30.98 17.72
N GLU A 236 23.79 -31.07 18.56
CA GLU A 236 24.98 -31.89 18.29
C GLU A 236 24.72 -33.38 18.57
N ALA A 237 24.00 -33.71 19.65
CA ALA A 237 23.54 -35.08 19.90
C ALA A 237 22.59 -35.60 18.80
N VAL A 238 21.68 -34.74 18.31
CA VAL A 238 20.79 -35.03 17.17
C VAL A 238 21.55 -35.31 15.86
N GLY A 239 22.71 -34.68 15.66
CA GLY A 239 23.56 -34.86 14.49
C GLY A 239 24.61 -35.98 14.60
N SER A 240 24.65 -36.71 15.72
CA SER A 240 25.67 -37.72 16.00
C SER A 240 25.16 -39.14 15.73
N ASP A 241 25.95 -39.92 14.97
CA ASP A 241 25.70 -41.35 14.72
C ASP A 241 26.04 -42.24 15.93
N ALA A 242 26.65 -41.69 16.98
CA ALA A 242 26.86 -42.42 18.23
C ALA A 242 25.53 -42.68 18.93
N SER A 243 25.33 -43.90 19.43
CA SER A 243 24.14 -44.35 20.17
C SER A 243 24.56 -44.83 21.56
N GLU A 244 23.81 -44.44 22.58
CA GLU A 244 23.96 -44.93 23.96
C GLU A 244 23.49 -46.38 24.11
N VAL A 245 22.67 -46.88 23.17
CA VAL A 245 22.15 -48.25 23.17
C VAL A 245 23.23 -49.22 22.64
N PRO A 246 23.74 -50.15 23.48
CA PRO A 246 24.84 -51.02 23.10
C PRO A 246 24.49 -51.90 21.88
N PRO A 247 25.45 -52.18 20.99
CA PRO A 247 25.23 -53.07 19.87
C PRO A 247 25.11 -54.53 20.31
N LEU A 248 24.26 -55.30 19.63
CA LEU A 248 24.09 -56.74 19.84
C LEU A 248 25.38 -57.55 19.60
N GLY A 249 26.26 -57.06 18.72
CA GLY A 249 27.50 -57.74 18.31
C GLY A 249 27.28 -58.89 17.33
N GLU A 250 28.37 -59.53 16.94
CA GLU A 250 28.36 -60.72 16.08
C GLU A 250 27.78 -61.94 16.81
N ASP A 251 27.35 -62.95 16.06
CA ASP A 251 26.69 -64.15 16.57
C ASP A 251 27.69 -65.30 16.76
N PRO A 252 28.10 -65.63 18.01
CA PRO A 252 29.05 -66.71 18.26
C PRO A 252 28.42 -68.09 18.03
N LEU A 253 27.09 -68.20 17.96
CA LEU A 253 26.36 -69.46 17.76
C LEU A 253 26.12 -69.80 16.28
N ARG A 254 26.79 -69.08 15.37
CA ARG A 254 26.67 -69.25 13.92
C ARG A 254 27.25 -70.58 13.41
N ASP A 255 28.37 -71.00 13.97
CA ASP A 255 29.15 -72.16 13.52
C ASP A 255 28.99 -73.38 14.47
N VAL A 256 27.99 -73.34 15.37
CA VAL A 256 27.72 -74.39 16.36
C VAL A 256 26.95 -75.57 15.71
N PRO A 257 27.35 -76.84 15.97
CA PRO A 257 26.65 -78.03 15.49
C PRO A 257 25.17 -78.12 15.85
N ALA A 258 24.38 -78.76 14.97
CA ALA A 258 22.91 -78.80 15.03
C ALA A 258 22.32 -79.75 16.10
N ASP A 259 23.15 -80.51 16.79
CA ASP A 259 22.82 -81.38 17.92
C ASP A 259 22.72 -80.63 19.27
N VAL A 260 23.20 -79.38 19.34
CA VAL A 260 23.11 -78.53 20.54
C VAL A 260 21.84 -77.67 20.50
N PRO A 261 21.02 -77.59 21.57
CA PRO A 261 19.74 -76.87 21.56
C PRO A 261 19.91 -75.34 21.60
N THR A 262 20.06 -74.70 20.43
CA THR A 262 20.28 -73.25 20.31
C THR A 262 19.02 -72.38 20.14
N GLU A 263 17.85 -72.97 19.89
CA GLU A 263 16.66 -72.23 19.44
C GLU A 263 16.19 -71.14 20.43
N ARG A 264 16.13 -71.43 21.74
CA ARG A 264 15.74 -70.45 22.77
C ARG A 264 16.65 -69.22 22.78
N VAL A 265 17.95 -69.41 22.55
CA VAL A 265 18.94 -68.32 22.53
C VAL A 265 18.83 -67.52 21.22
N ARG A 266 18.53 -68.17 20.10
CA ARG A 266 18.22 -67.51 18.82
C ARG A 266 16.95 -66.66 18.89
N GLU A 267 15.86 -67.18 19.47
CA GLU A 267 14.62 -66.43 19.71
C GLU A 267 14.87 -65.19 20.58
N ARG A 268 15.62 -65.35 21.68
CA ARG A 268 16.07 -64.22 22.54
C ARG A 268 16.91 -63.21 21.77
N ARG A 269 17.86 -63.66 20.95
CA ARG A 269 18.69 -62.78 20.10
C ARG A 269 17.84 -61.96 19.13
N ILE A 270 16.82 -62.57 18.51
CA ILE A 270 15.89 -61.89 17.60
C ILE A 270 15.03 -60.87 18.37
N GLY A 271 14.44 -61.26 19.50
CA GLY A 271 13.66 -60.36 20.35
C GLY A 271 14.48 -59.15 20.84
N LEU A 272 15.71 -59.38 21.28
CA LEU A 272 16.63 -58.33 21.72
C LEU A 272 17.10 -57.44 20.55
N ALA A 273 17.29 -58.00 19.35
CA ALA A 273 17.58 -57.20 18.16
C ALA A 273 16.45 -56.21 17.83
N VAL A 274 15.18 -56.65 17.95
CA VAL A 274 14.01 -55.77 17.80
C VAL A 274 13.99 -54.71 18.90
N ARG A 275 14.21 -55.08 20.17
CA ARG A 275 14.24 -54.14 21.30
C ARG A 275 15.36 -53.11 21.22
N ILE A 276 16.57 -53.49 20.79
CA ILE A 276 17.67 -52.55 20.50
C ILE A 276 17.26 -51.60 19.35
N GLY A 277 16.54 -52.11 18.35
CA GLY A 277 15.94 -51.31 17.28
C GLY A 277 14.93 -50.27 17.80
N ASP A 278 14.06 -50.67 18.73
CA ASP A 278 13.10 -49.79 19.42
C ASP A 278 13.81 -48.75 20.28
N ALA A 279 14.74 -49.16 21.14
CA ALA A 279 15.50 -48.25 21.99
C ALA A 279 16.28 -47.21 21.16
N ARG A 280 16.82 -47.58 20.00
CA ARG A 280 17.45 -46.65 19.05
C ARG A 280 16.45 -45.76 18.29
N ARG A 281 15.19 -46.14 18.16
CA ARG A 281 14.13 -45.24 17.67
C ARG A 281 13.74 -44.24 18.76
N GLU A 282 13.63 -44.72 19.99
CA GLU A 282 13.26 -43.93 21.17
C GLU A 282 14.34 -42.90 21.53
N GLU A 283 15.62 -43.29 21.49
CA GLU A 283 16.77 -42.40 21.64
C GLU A 283 16.73 -41.24 20.63
N ARG A 284 16.51 -41.54 19.34
CA ARG A 284 16.41 -40.53 18.29
C ARG A 284 15.20 -39.61 18.50
N SER A 285 14.07 -40.17 18.92
CA SER A 285 12.86 -39.41 19.28
C SER A 285 13.11 -38.47 20.46
N LEU A 286 13.78 -38.94 21.52
CA LEU A 286 14.15 -38.14 22.69
C LEU A 286 15.12 -37.01 22.33
N ARG A 287 16.16 -37.29 21.52
CA ARG A 287 17.10 -36.27 21.03
C ARG A 287 16.39 -35.16 20.25
N SER A 288 15.47 -35.51 19.34
CA SER A 288 14.64 -34.52 18.63
C SER A 288 13.73 -33.73 19.56
N ALA A 289 13.05 -34.40 20.50
CA ALA A 289 12.16 -33.74 21.48
C ALA A 289 12.93 -32.76 22.40
N ARG A 290 14.14 -33.10 22.81
CA ARG A 290 15.05 -32.24 23.58
C ARG A 290 15.43 -30.98 22.80
N ALA A 291 15.76 -31.11 21.52
CA ALA A 291 16.05 -29.97 20.65
C ALA A 291 14.82 -29.07 20.44
N GLU A 292 13.62 -29.63 20.27
CA GLU A 292 12.37 -28.86 20.17
C GLU A 292 12.03 -28.12 21.48
N ALA A 293 12.18 -28.78 22.63
CA ALA A 293 11.92 -28.19 23.95
C ALA A 293 12.81 -26.95 24.19
N PHE A 294 14.14 -27.10 24.04
CA PHE A 294 15.05 -25.97 24.20
C PHE A 294 14.87 -24.90 23.12
N GLN A 295 14.48 -25.26 21.88
CA GLN A 295 14.15 -24.27 20.85
C GLN A 295 12.96 -23.38 21.26
N ARG A 296 11.88 -23.99 21.79
CA ARG A 296 10.71 -23.25 22.29
C ARG A 296 11.09 -22.36 23.47
N GLU A 297 11.88 -22.89 24.41
CA GLU A 297 12.37 -22.14 25.57
C GLU A 297 13.17 -20.88 25.15
N ILE A 298 14.20 -21.01 24.29
CA ILE A 298 15.00 -19.84 23.87
C ILE A 298 14.17 -18.79 23.13
N THR A 299 13.13 -19.20 22.39
CA THR A 299 12.24 -18.27 21.68
C THR A 299 11.34 -17.52 22.65
N LEU A 300 10.79 -18.19 23.66
CA LEU A 300 9.96 -17.56 24.70
C LEU A 300 10.81 -16.62 25.58
N LEU A 301 11.94 -17.10 26.12
CA LEU A 301 12.84 -16.27 26.94
C LEU A 301 13.42 -15.07 26.16
N ASN A 302 13.69 -15.20 24.86
CA ASN A 302 14.10 -14.05 24.04
C ASN A 302 12.96 -13.05 23.82
N ARG A 303 11.70 -13.51 23.69
CA ARG A 303 10.52 -12.63 23.60
C ARG A 303 10.36 -11.79 24.87
N GLU A 304 10.41 -12.43 26.04
CA GLU A 304 10.31 -11.72 27.33
C GLU A 304 11.46 -10.70 27.52
N ARG A 305 12.67 -11.02 27.06
CA ARG A 305 13.83 -10.11 27.09
C ARG A 305 13.58 -8.84 26.27
N LEU A 306 12.98 -8.97 25.09
CA LEU A 306 12.67 -7.83 24.21
C LEU A 306 11.58 -6.94 24.82
N ASP A 307 10.58 -7.55 25.44
CA ASP A 307 9.45 -6.86 26.07
C ASP A 307 9.90 -6.00 27.28
N LEU A 308 10.98 -6.40 27.97
CA LEU A 308 11.64 -5.57 28.98
C LEU A 308 12.39 -4.34 28.41
N LEU A 309 12.81 -4.32 27.13
CA LEU A 309 13.66 -3.24 26.57
C LEU A 309 13.04 -1.83 26.74
N GLN A 310 11.70 -1.74 26.72
CA GLN A 310 10.99 -0.47 26.88
C GLN A 310 10.91 0.03 28.33
N HIS A 311 11.23 -0.84 29.30
CA HIS A 311 11.14 -0.60 30.75
C HIS A 311 12.53 -0.42 31.42
N LEU A 312 13.61 -0.81 30.74
CA LEU A 312 15.00 -0.60 31.19
C LEU A 312 15.34 0.88 31.42
N SER A 313 16.34 1.15 32.26
CA SER A 313 16.89 2.50 32.42
C SER A 313 17.41 3.08 31.09
N SER A 314 17.42 4.40 30.95
CA SER A 314 17.89 5.06 29.72
C SER A 314 19.36 4.76 29.44
N GLU A 315 20.19 4.70 30.49
CA GLU A 315 21.61 4.34 30.40
C GLU A 315 21.78 2.89 29.93
N LYS A 316 21.20 1.91 30.62
CA LYS A 316 21.28 0.48 30.27
C LYS A 316 20.77 0.23 28.85
N ARG A 317 19.63 0.81 28.49
CA ARG A 317 19.05 0.72 27.15
C ARG A 317 19.99 1.27 26.08
N SER A 318 20.57 2.46 26.31
CA SER A 318 21.52 3.07 25.38
C SER A 318 22.81 2.24 25.24
N ALA A 319 23.28 1.61 26.30
CA ALA A 319 24.44 0.73 26.28
C ALA A 319 24.19 -0.55 25.46
N ILE A 320 23.04 -1.22 25.67
CA ILE A 320 22.68 -2.46 24.97
C ILE A 320 22.37 -2.21 23.49
N VAL A 321 21.72 -1.09 23.17
CA VAL A 321 21.25 -0.76 21.81
C VAL A 321 22.33 -0.05 20.99
N GLY A 322 23.23 0.70 21.62
CA GLY A 322 24.30 1.44 20.98
C GLY A 322 25.53 0.58 20.61
N PHE A 323 26.51 1.21 19.97
CA PHE A 323 27.80 0.61 19.62
C PHE A 323 28.77 0.57 20.82
N THR A 324 28.32 0.02 21.96
CA THR A 324 29.14 -0.12 23.18
C THR A 324 29.60 -1.57 23.38
N ALA A 325 30.52 -1.83 24.33
CA ALA A 325 30.93 -3.19 24.68
C ALA A 325 29.74 -4.10 25.04
N ALA A 326 28.77 -3.60 25.83
CA ALA A 326 27.56 -4.34 26.16
C ALA A 326 26.70 -4.64 24.91
N GLY A 327 26.63 -3.70 23.97
CA GLY A 327 25.98 -3.88 22.66
C GLY A 327 26.69 -4.92 21.80
N PHE A 328 28.02 -4.93 21.73
CA PHE A 328 28.80 -5.95 21.01
C PHE A 328 28.60 -7.35 21.57
N ASP A 329 28.59 -7.51 22.90
CA ASP A 329 28.31 -8.79 23.53
C ASP A 329 26.87 -9.25 23.29
N GLN A 330 25.91 -8.32 23.30
CA GLN A 330 24.52 -8.64 23.01
C GLN A 330 24.29 -8.99 21.54
N ALA A 331 24.92 -8.27 20.60
CA ALA A 331 24.90 -8.59 19.18
C ALA A 331 25.52 -9.98 18.90
N ARG A 332 26.62 -10.34 19.58
CA ARG A 332 27.19 -11.70 19.51
C ARG A 332 26.21 -12.76 20.05
N ALA A 333 25.51 -12.49 21.16
CA ALA A 333 24.50 -13.40 21.71
C ALA A 333 23.28 -13.56 20.78
N GLU A 334 22.86 -12.48 20.12
CA GLU A 334 21.79 -12.46 19.11
C GLU A 334 22.19 -13.21 17.82
N LEU A 335 23.43 -13.03 17.34
CA LEU A 335 23.98 -13.81 16.22
C LEU A 335 24.08 -15.31 16.54
N ARG A 336 24.44 -15.68 17.78
CA ARG A 336 24.44 -17.08 18.24
C ARG A 336 23.03 -17.66 18.34
N HIS A 337 22.05 -16.87 18.78
CA HIS A 337 20.65 -17.28 18.76
C HIS A 337 20.17 -17.56 17.33
N LEU A 338 20.46 -16.64 16.41
CA LEU A 338 20.15 -16.80 14.99
C LEU A 338 20.79 -18.06 14.39
N SER A 339 22.07 -18.33 14.66
CA SER A 339 22.74 -19.52 14.10
C SER A 339 22.20 -20.84 14.67
N LEU A 340 21.78 -20.87 15.95
CA LEU A 340 21.12 -22.04 16.54
C LEU A 340 19.73 -22.28 15.95
N VAL A 341 18.92 -21.23 15.77
CA VAL A 341 17.61 -21.34 15.10
C VAL A 341 17.78 -21.85 13.67
N LEU A 342 18.75 -21.34 12.92
CA LEU A 342 19.05 -21.81 11.56
C LEU A 342 19.54 -23.28 11.53
N ARG A 343 20.41 -23.70 12.46
CA ARG A 343 20.82 -25.13 12.59
C ARG A 343 19.64 -26.04 12.89
N TYR A 344 18.74 -25.64 13.79
CA TYR A 344 17.52 -26.39 14.09
C TYR A 344 16.59 -26.51 12.86
N ARG A 345 16.36 -25.40 12.13
CA ARG A 345 15.51 -25.41 10.93
C ARG A 345 16.10 -26.21 9.78
N ASP A 346 17.42 -26.17 9.58
CA ASP A 346 18.12 -27.04 8.61
C ASP A 346 17.97 -28.53 8.99
N HIS A 347 18.12 -28.88 10.27
CA HIS A 347 17.86 -30.26 10.72
C HIS A 347 16.42 -30.69 10.48
N ALA A 348 15.43 -29.89 10.91
CA ALA A 348 14.00 -30.19 10.71
C ALA A 348 13.64 -30.33 9.22
N LEU A 349 14.21 -29.48 8.36
CA LEU A 349 14.03 -29.58 6.90
C LEU A 349 14.62 -30.87 6.34
N ARG A 350 15.85 -31.25 6.73
CA ARG A 350 16.47 -32.52 6.31
C ARG A 350 15.70 -33.73 6.82
N GLN A 351 15.17 -33.68 8.03
CA GLN A 351 14.32 -34.72 8.61
C GLN A 351 13.01 -34.87 7.83
N TRP A 352 12.36 -33.75 7.46
CA TRP A 352 11.15 -33.75 6.62
C TRP A 352 11.41 -34.30 5.21
N ILE A 353 12.49 -33.86 4.53
CA ILE A 353 12.91 -34.39 3.22
C ILE A 353 13.26 -35.89 3.34
N GLY A 354 13.93 -36.30 4.41
CA GLY A 354 14.21 -37.70 4.71
C GLY A 354 12.94 -38.52 4.93
N GLY A 355 11.95 -37.97 5.62
CA GLY A 355 10.63 -38.56 5.80
C GLY A 355 9.87 -38.75 4.49
N LEU A 356 9.92 -37.77 3.57
CA LEU A 356 9.35 -37.89 2.23
C LEU A 356 10.05 -38.92 1.35
N ARG A 357 11.35 -39.16 1.57
CA ARG A 357 12.15 -40.12 0.79
C ARG A 357 12.09 -41.55 1.34
N ASN A 358 11.99 -41.69 2.66
CA ASN A 358 12.03 -42.98 3.36
C ASN A 358 10.65 -43.47 3.80
N GLY A 359 9.64 -42.60 3.81
CA GLY A 359 8.23 -42.98 3.85
C GLY A 359 7.91 -43.75 2.56
N GLY A 360 7.87 -45.07 2.67
CA GLY A 360 7.63 -45.96 1.52
C GLY A 360 6.32 -45.62 0.80
N PRO A 361 6.19 -45.99 -0.49
CA PRO A 361 5.06 -45.61 -1.32
C PRO A 361 3.77 -46.30 -0.88
N SER A 362 3.09 -45.73 0.11
CA SER A 362 1.64 -45.92 0.24
C SER A 362 0.97 -45.16 -0.90
N ALA A 363 -0.02 -45.80 -1.54
CA ALA A 363 -0.71 -45.18 -2.68
C ALA A 363 -1.39 -43.83 -2.33
N ALA A 364 -1.71 -43.63 -1.06
CA ALA A 364 -2.23 -42.37 -0.53
C ALA A 364 -1.20 -41.23 -0.59
N ALA A 365 0.05 -41.46 -0.16
CA ALA A 365 1.09 -40.42 -0.14
C ALA A 365 1.48 -39.96 -1.56
N THR A 366 1.48 -40.86 -2.53
CA THR A 366 1.76 -40.53 -3.94
C THR A 366 0.67 -39.66 -4.58
N LEU A 367 -0.61 -39.88 -4.23
CA LEU A 367 -1.71 -39.08 -4.75
C LEU A 367 -1.74 -37.68 -4.14
N ASP A 368 -1.49 -37.58 -2.83
CA ASP A 368 -1.45 -36.30 -2.12
C ASP A 368 -0.30 -35.41 -2.64
N THR A 369 0.90 -35.98 -2.81
CA THR A 369 2.05 -35.26 -3.38
C THR A 369 1.80 -34.82 -4.83
N ALA A 370 1.13 -35.67 -5.65
CA ALA A 370 0.78 -35.32 -7.02
C ALA A 370 -0.25 -34.17 -7.09
N SER A 371 -1.17 -34.07 -6.12
CA SER A 371 -2.20 -33.03 -6.07
C SER A 371 -1.62 -31.61 -5.98
N VAL A 372 -0.44 -31.45 -5.36
CA VAL A 372 0.28 -30.17 -5.23
C VAL A 372 1.24 -29.93 -6.40
N LEU A 373 1.98 -30.96 -6.82
CA LEU A 373 3.02 -30.82 -7.86
C LEU A 373 2.45 -30.60 -9.27
N VAL A 374 1.32 -31.24 -9.62
CA VAL A 374 0.76 -31.13 -10.99
C VAL A 374 0.22 -29.72 -11.29
N PRO A 375 -0.59 -29.07 -10.42
CA PRO A 375 -1.00 -27.68 -10.63
C PRO A 375 0.19 -26.71 -10.70
N PHE A 376 1.22 -26.92 -9.86
CA PHE A 376 2.42 -26.10 -9.86
C PHE A 376 3.20 -26.22 -11.18
N ALA A 377 3.40 -27.44 -11.69
CA ALA A 377 4.05 -27.70 -12.97
C ALA A 377 3.26 -27.11 -14.15
N LEU A 378 1.93 -27.26 -14.15
CA LEU A 378 1.05 -26.68 -15.17
C LEU A 378 1.11 -25.14 -15.15
N PHE A 379 1.06 -24.52 -13.98
CA PHE A 379 1.16 -23.07 -13.81
C PHE A 379 2.53 -22.55 -14.26
N ALA A 380 3.63 -23.23 -13.92
CA ALA A 380 4.97 -22.88 -14.39
C ALA A 380 5.11 -23.01 -15.91
N ALA A 381 4.55 -24.05 -16.52
CA ALA A 381 4.51 -24.20 -17.98
C ALA A 381 3.70 -23.09 -18.66
N LEU A 382 2.53 -22.76 -18.12
CA LEU A 382 1.68 -21.65 -18.59
C LEU A 382 2.41 -20.30 -18.48
N PHE A 383 3.09 -20.04 -17.36
CA PHE A 383 3.91 -18.84 -17.17
C PHE A 383 5.05 -18.74 -18.19
N LEU A 384 5.80 -19.81 -18.41
CA LEU A 384 6.88 -19.84 -19.41
C LEU A 384 6.35 -19.62 -20.83
N ALA A 385 5.17 -20.18 -21.16
CA ALA A 385 4.50 -19.96 -22.43
C ALA A 385 4.00 -18.51 -22.59
N ALA A 386 3.42 -17.93 -21.54
CA ALA A 386 2.95 -16.55 -21.50
C ALA A 386 4.12 -15.56 -21.68
N ARG A 387 5.19 -15.71 -20.88
CA ARG A 387 6.40 -14.88 -20.91
C ARG A 387 7.12 -14.88 -22.26
N ARG A 388 7.06 -15.98 -23.02
CA ARG A 388 7.55 -16.03 -24.41
C ARG A 388 6.68 -15.23 -25.40
N ARG A 389 5.40 -15.01 -25.07
CA ARG A 389 4.41 -14.31 -25.93
C ARG A 389 4.21 -12.84 -25.54
N THR A 390 4.38 -12.45 -24.28
CA THR A 390 4.12 -11.08 -23.79
C THR A 390 4.78 -9.98 -24.63
N PRO A 391 6.08 -10.07 -25.00
CA PRO A 391 6.75 -8.97 -25.72
C PRO A 391 6.08 -8.64 -27.06
N GLY A 392 5.77 -9.67 -27.85
CA GLY A 392 5.10 -9.49 -29.14
C GLY A 392 3.63 -9.08 -29.04
N LEU A 393 2.94 -9.39 -27.93
CA LEU A 393 1.59 -8.90 -27.68
C LEU A 393 1.60 -7.41 -27.31
N VAL A 394 2.52 -6.99 -26.44
CA VAL A 394 2.70 -5.59 -26.03
C VAL A 394 3.06 -4.71 -27.21
N GLU A 395 3.99 -5.13 -28.07
CA GLU A 395 4.40 -4.39 -29.27
C GLU A 395 3.24 -4.19 -30.26
N ARG A 396 2.42 -5.22 -30.48
CA ARG A 396 1.18 -5.14 -31.29
C ARG A 396 0.16 -4.17 -30.69
N LEU A 397 0.06 -4.08 -29.36
CA LEU A 397 -0.85 -3.15 -28.69
C LEU A 397 -0.37 -1.69 -28.82
N VAL A 398 0.93 -1.43 -28.65
CA VAL A 398 1.53 -0.10 -28.87
C VAL A 398 1.27 0.36 -30.31
N THR A 399 1.66 -0.44 -31.30
CA THR A 399 1.54 -0.10 -32.72
C THR A 399 0.08 0.08 -33.15
N ARG A 400 -0.86 -0.73 -32.65
CA ARG A 400 -2.30 -0.57 -32.91
C ARG A 400 -2.87 0.74 -32.34
N LEU A 401 -2.49 1.11 -31.11
CA LEU A 401 -2.94 2.37 -30.50
C LEU A 401 -2.33 3.59 -31.21
N GLU A 402 -1.07 3.52 -31.64
CA GLU A 402 -0.43 4.57 -32.44
C GLU A 402 -0.99 4.68 -33.85
N ALA A 403 -1.55 3.60 -34.43
CA ALA A 403 -2.30 3.66 -35.67
C ALA A 403 -3.69 4.32 -35.46
N LEU A 404 -4.38 4.01 -34.36
CA LEU A 404 -5.67 4.63 -34.02
C LEU A 404 -5.54 6.13 -33.72
N ASP A 405 -4.50 6.56 -32.98
CA ASP A 405 -4.26 7.99 -32.73
C ASP A 405 -3.90 8.76 -34.02
N ARG A 406 -3.22 8.11 -34.98
CA ARG A 406 -2.99 8.65 -36.33
C ARG A 406 -4.28 8.78 -37.15
N LEU A 407 -5.12 7.75 -37.16
CA LEU A 407 -6.44 7.80 -37.84
C LEU A 407 -7.34 8.89 -37.24
N ALA A 408 -7.31 9.07 -35.92
CA ALA A 408 -8.02 10.13 -35.22
C ALA A 408 -7.38 11.53 -35.36
N ARG A 409 -6.32 11.68 -36.17
CA ARG A 409 -5.55 12.92 -36.42
C ARG A 409 -5.13 13.65 -35.13
N ARG A 410 -4.83 12.91 -34.07
CA ARG A 410 -4.48 13.49 -32.76
C ARG A 410 -3.04 13.96 -32.72
N THR A 411 -2.82 15.24 -32.46
CA THR A 411 -1.49 15.84 -32.28
C THR A 411 -0.75 15.32 -31.04
N PHE A 412 -1.48 14.78 -30.06
CA PHE A 412 -0.93 14.23 -28.83
C PHE A 412 -1.33 12.76 -28.64
N PRO A 413 -0.42 11.89 -28.17
CA PRO A 413 -0.76 10.50 -27.89
C PRO A 413 -1.82 10.40 -26.79
N SER A 414 -2.80 9.53 -27.02
CA SER A 414 -3.88 9.25 -26.09
C SER A 414 -3.36 8.80 -24.71
N PRO A 415 -4.14 8.99 -23.63
CA PRO A 415 -3.78 8.46 -22.31
C PRO A 415 -3.57 6.94 -22.34
N GLN A 416 -4.32 6.22 -23.18
CA GLN A 416 -4.17 4.79 -23.43
C GLN A 416 -2.81 4.46 -24.08
N ALA A 417 -2.41 5.16 -25.15
CA ALA A 417 -1.10 4.97 -25.79
C ALA A 417 0.10 5.37 -24.90
N ARG A 418 -0.12 6.21 -23.87
CA ARG A 418 0.87 6.47 -22.81
C ARG A 418 0.93 5.33 -21.81
N ALA A 419 -0.22 4.88 -21.30
CA ALA A 419 -0.31 3.79 -20.34
C ALA A 419 0.27 2.47 -20.87
N VAL A 420 0.03 2.12 -22.14
CA VAL A 420 0.61 0.92 -22.75
C VAL A 420 2.13 1.06 -22.94
N ARG A 421 2.68 2.26 -23.19
CA ARG A 421 4.13 2.48 -23.22
C ARG A 421 4.78 2.42 -21.83
N VAL A 422 4.08 2.86 -20.78
CA VAL A 422 4.49 2.62 -19.37
C VAL A 422 4.54 1.11 -19.10
N LEU A 423 3.45 0.39 -19.40
CA LEU A 423 3.34 -1.05 -19.22
C LEU A 423 4.41 -1.83 -20.02
N ALA A 424 4.74 -1.38 -21.23
CA ALA A 424 5.77 -2.00 -22.05
C ALA A 424 7.16 -1.99 -21.41
N ARG A 425 7.48 -0.99 -20.56
CA ARG A 425 8.72 -0.96 -19.79
C ARG A 425 8.64 -1.81 -18.51
N ILE A 426 7.46 -1.86 -17.88
CA ILE A 426 7.25 -2.43 -16.54
C ILE A 426 6.74 -3.89 -16.55
N HIS A 427 6.39 -4.46 -17.70
CA HIS A 427 5.83 -5.82 -17.77
C HIS A 427 6.70 -6.91 -17.12
N ARG A 428 8.03 -6.81 -17.18
CA ARG A 428 8.94 -7.84 -16.65
C ARG A 428 8.84 -8.06 -15.13
N PRO A 429 8.91 -7.03 -14.25
CA PRO A 429 8.63 -7.24 -12.83
C PRO A 429 7.20 -7.70 -12.57
N LEU A 430 6.21 -7.22 -13.33
CA LEU A 430 4.81 -7.65 -13.18
C LEU A 430 4.62 -9.14 -13.50
N GLU A 431 5.26 -9.67 -14.54
CA GLU A 431 5.28 -11.11 -14.87
C GLU A 431 5.75 -11.95 -13.68
N TRP A 432 6.86 -11.56 -13.03
CA TRP A 432 7.39 -12.28 -11.88
C TRP A 432 6.55 -12.11 -10.62
N ILE A 433 5.88 -10.97 -10.42
CA ILE A 433 4.92 -10.78 -9.33
C ILE A 433 3.70 -11.66 -9.52
N VAL A 434 3.16 -11.75 -10.75
CA VAL A 434 2.02 -12.64 -11.07
C VAL A 434 2.41 -14.11 -10.91
N PHE A 435 3.60 -14.50 -11.36
CA PHE A 435 4.13 -15.84 -11.11
C PHE A 435 4.24 -16.13 -9.61
N PHE A 436 4.87 -15.23 -8.85
CA PHE A 436 5.09 -15.42 -7.42
C PHE A 436 3.77 -15.49 -6.63
N ALA A 437 2.83 -14.57 -6.90
CA ALA A 437 1.50 -14.58 -6.30
C ALA A 437 0.71 -15.85 -6.67
N GLY A 438 0.81 -16.33 -7.91
CA GLY A 438 0.20 -17.59 -8.33
C GLY A 438 0.83 -18.82 -7.66
N THR A 439 2.16 -18.84 -7.45
CA THR A 439 2.81 -19.91 -6.69
C THR A 439 2.41 -19.91 -5.21
N LEU A 440 2.16 -18.73 -4.62
CA LEU A 440 1.61 -18.64 -3.26
C LEU A 440 0.13 -19.07 -3.20
N TRP A 441 -0.68 -18.73 -4.21
CA TRP A 441 -2.08 -19.13 -4.28
C TRP A 441 -2.27 -20.65 -4.43
N LEU A 442 -1.27 -21.36 -4.98
CA LEU A 442 -1.25 -22.82 -5.09
C LEU A 442 -0.72 -23.54 -3.83
N LEU A 443 -0.22 -22.81 -2.83
CA LEU A 443 0.25 -23.41 -1.58
C LEU A 443 -0.91 -23.63 -0.59
N PRO A 444 -0.93 -24.74 0.17
CA PRO A 444 -1.90 -24.95 1.25
C PRO A 444 -1.89 -23.81 2.28
N SER A 445 -3.03 -23.52 2.90
CA SER A 445 -3.13 -22.48 3.94
C SER A 445 -2.16 -22.71 5.10
N SER A 446 -1.99 -23.96 5.53
CA SER A 446 -1.02 -24.36 6.57
C SER A 446 0.44 -24.09 6.22
N ALA A 447 0.78 -23.94 4.93
CA ALA A 447 2.14 -23.56 4.53
C ALA A 447 2.47 -22.11 4.90
N PHE A 448 1.48 -21.22 5.05
CA PHE A 448 1.71 -19.82 5.43
C PHE A 448 2.07 -19.65 6.91
N ASP A 449 1.82 -20.66 7.75
CA ASP A 449 2.25 -20.67 9.15
C ASP A 449 3.75 -21.03 9.30
N LEU A 450 4.36 -21.57 8.24
CA LEU A 450 5.79 -21.87 8.21
C LEU A 450 6.61 -20.59 8.06
N LEU A 451 7.50 -20.35 9.03
CA LEU A 451 8.42 -19.22 9.06
C LEU A 451 9.23 -19.10 7.76
N GLU A 452 9.61 -20.22 7.17
CA GLU A 452 10.33 -20.34 5.90
C GLU A 452 9.54 -19.72 4.74
N VAL A 453 8.24 -20.03 4.64
CA VAL A 453 7.33 -19.50 3.61
C VAL A 453 7.06 -18.01 3.87
N GLN A 454 6.89 -17.61 5.13
CA GLN A 454 6.72 -16.20 5.50
C GLN A 454 7.96 -15.37 5.13
N LEU A 455 9.16 -15.87 5.44
CA LEU A 455 10.43 -15.23 5.10
C LEU A 455 10.61 -15.16 3.58
N LEU A 456 10.39 -16.25 2.86
CA LEU A 456 10.51 -16.29 1.40
C LEU A 456 9.51 -15.34 0.73
N THR A 457 8.26 -15.31 1.21
CA THR A 457 7.21 -14.36 0.77
C THR A 457 7.65 -12.92 0.95
N SER A 458 8.20 -12.58 2.11
CA SER A 458 8.69 -11.23 2.37
C SER A 458 9.94 -10.88 1.57
N VAL A 459 10.89 -11.80 1.43
CA VAL A 459 12.12 -11.60 0.66
C VAL A 459 11.80 -11.38 -0.81
N ALA A 460 11.03 -12.28 -1.43
CA ALA A 460 10.61 -12.16 -2.81
C ALA A 460 9.73 -10.91 -3.03
N GLY A 461 8.79 -10.63 -2.13
CA GLY A 461 7.92 -9.45 -2.19
C GLY A 461 8.68 -8.13 -2.22
N TRP A 462 9.66 -7.93 -1.34
CA TRP A 462 10.49 -6.72 -1.32
C TRP A 462 11.46 -6.62 -2.52
N ILE A 463 12.03 -7.74 -2.97
CA ILE A 463 12.90 -7.75 -4.17
C ILE A 463 12.11 -7.41 -5.43
N LEU A 464 10.95 -8.05 -5.63
CA LEU A 464 10.09 -7.83 -6.80
C LEU A 464 9.43 -6.45 -6.75
N GLY A 465 8.94 -6.02 -5.59
CA GLY A 465 8.38 -4.68 -5.37
C GLY A 465 9.42 -3.58 -5.59
N GLY A 466 10.64 -3.75 -5.05
CA GLY A 466 11.75 -2.82 -5.28
C GLY A 466 12.15 -2.72 -6.76
N TRP A 467 12.19 -3.85 -7.47
CA TRP A 467 12.42 -3.85 -8.92
C TRP A 467 11.29 -3.17 -9.69
N LEU A 468 10.03 -3.44 -9.33
CA LEU A 468 8.86 -2.78 -9.92
C LEU A 468 8.90 -1.26 -9.73
N VAL A 469 9.21 -0.77 -8.53
CA VAL A 469 9.30 0.67 -8.22
C VAL A 469 10.44 1.32 -9.01
N VAL A 470 11.63 0.71 -9.06
CA VAL A 470 12.77 1.21 -9.85
C VAL A 470 12.42 1.34 -11.33
N GLU A 471 11.80 0.31 -11.93
CA GLU A 471 11.43 0.36 -13.34
C GLU A 471 10.25 1.32 -13.59
N SER A 472 9.33 1.47 -12.63
CA SER A 472 8.23 2.42 -12.71
C SER A 472 8.72 3.87 -12.74
N ILE A 473 9.63 4.23 -11.82
CA ILE A 473 10.23 5.57 -11.79
C ILE A 473 11.02 5.84 -13.08
N ASN A 474 11.78 4.86 -13.56
CA ASN A 474 12.52 4.97 -14.82
C ASN A 474 11.58 5.12 -16.04
N ALA A 475 10.50 4.36 -16.09
CA ALA A 475 9.52 4.39 -17.16
C ALA A 475 8.80 5.75 -17.23
N VAL A 476 8.34 6.25 -16.08
CA VAL A 476 7.67 7.56 -15.94
C VAL A 476 8.63 8.71 -16.30
N ALA A 477 9.86 8.71 -15.76
CA ALA A 477 10.86 9.73 -16.07
C ALA A 477 11.19 9.81 -17.57
N GLY A 478 11.15 8.68 -18.28
CA GLY A 478 11.29 8.62 -19.74
C GLY A 478 10.00 8.81 -20.54
N ILE A 479 8.92 9.33 -19.94
CA ILE A 479 7.61 9.60 -20.57
C ILE A 479 7.09 11.01 -20.26
N THR A 480 7.41 11.59 -19.10
CA THR A 480 6.89 12.90 -18.64
C THR A 480 7.57 14.13 -19.27
N GLY A 481 7.54 14.22 -20.60
CA GLY A 481 7.77 15.46 -21.36
C GLY A 481 9.24 15.90 -21.53
N THR A 482 9.51 16.55 -22.67
CA THR A 482 10.74 17.26 -23.12
C THR A 482 12.09 16.53 -23.00
N THR A 483 12.44 15.97 -21.84
CA THR A 483 13.67 15.19 -21.62
C THR A 483 13.82 14.04 -22.62
N ALA A 484 12.77 13.27 -22.92
CA ALA A 484 12.86 12.10 -23.81
C ALA A 484 13.30 12.40 -25.26
N LEU A 485 13.28 13.67 -25.70
CA LEU A 485 13.76 14.10 -27.02
C LEU A 485 15.26 14.48 -27.03
N TYR A 486 15.85 14.73 -25.85
CA TYR A 486 17.23 15.21 -25.67
C TYR A 486 18.05 14.41 -24.63
N GLU A 487 17.47 13.37 -24.01
CA GLU A 487 18.20 12.50 -23.07
C GLU A 487 19.13 11.56 -23.84
N ASP A 488 20.42 11.88 -23.83
CA ASP A 488 21.44 10.96 -24.35
C ASP A 488 21.25 9.56 -23.77
N ALA A 489 21.34 8.53 -24.61
CA ALA A 489 21.18 7.13 -24.19
C ALA A 489 22.21 6.70 -23.12
N ALA A 490 23.29 7.46 -22.93
CA ALA A 490 24.21 7.32 -21.79
C ALA A 490 23.57 7.79 -20.47
N THR A 491 22.93 8.96 -20.45
CA THR A 491 22.27 9.56 -19.29
C THR A 491 21.10 8.70 -18.79
N ALA A 492 20.29 8.16 -19.71
CA ALA A 492 19.19 7.24 -19.35
C ALA A 492 19.71 5.94 -18.69
N ARG A 493 20.85 5.40 -19.16
CA ARG A 493 21.51 4.23 -18.55
C ARG A 493 22.12 4.56 -17.19
N LEU A 494 22.72 5.74 -17.03
CA LEU A 494 23.21 6.24 -15.73
C LEU A 494 22.06 6.36 -14.72
N ARG A 495 20.91 6.94 -15.12
CA ARG A 495 19.70 7.04 -14.30
C ARG A 495 19.22 5.69 -13.80
N LEU A 496 19.05 4.71 -14.71
CA LEU A 496 18.63 3.36 -14.32
C LEU A 496 19.65 2.70 -13.36
N ARG A 497 20.95 2.81 -13.64
CA ARG A 497 22.00 2.24 -12.78
C ARG A 497 21.99 2.88 -11.38
N SER A 498 21.79 4.19 -11.29
CA SER A 498 21.65 4.92 -10.02
C SER A 498 20.42 4.49 -9.23
N LEU A 499 19.25 4.41 -9.88
CA LEU A 499 18.02 3.89 -9.27
C LEU A 499 18.18 2.45 -8.79
N GLN A 500 18.86 1.59 -9.55
CA GLN A 500 19.15 0.22 -9.14
C GLN A 500 20.06 0.14 -7.90
N VAL A 501 21.06 1.02 -7.75
CA VAL A 501 21.88 1.05 -6.52
C VAL A 501 21.03 1.50 -5.33
N VAL A 502 20.35 2.65 -5.44
CA VAL A 502 19.52 3.18 -4.34
C VAL A 502 18.44 2.17 -3.95
N GLY A 503 17.71 1.62 -4.92
CA GLY A 503 16.67 0.61 -4.69
C GLY A 503 17.22 -0.67 -4.07
N ARG A 504 18.36 -1.20 -4.55
CA ARG A 504 18.99 -2.39 -3.94
C ARG A 504 19.46 -2.13 -2.52
N THR A 505 20.07 -0.97 -2.24
CA THR A 505 20.48 -0.61 -0.88
C THR A 505 19.26 -0.55 0.05
N ILE A 506 18.20 0.15 -0.34
CA ILE A 506 16.96 0.23 0.44
C ILE A 506 16.37 -1.18 0.68
N VAL A 507 16.23 -1.99 -0.37
CA VAL A 507 15.70 -3.36 -0.25
C VAL A 507 16.58 -4.21 0.67
N VAL A 508 17.91 -4.16 0.55
CA VAL A 508 18.81 -4.93 1.43
C VAL A 508 18.65 -4.51 2.89
N PHE A 509 18.60 -3.22 3.21
CA PHE A 509 18.40 -2.77 4.60
C PHE A 509 17.00 -3.10 5.13
N VAL A 510 15.95 -2.91 4.34
CA VAL A 510 14.57 -3.29 4.72
C VAL A 510 14.47 -4.80 4.95
N LEU A 511 15.13 -5.62 4.13
CA LEU A 511 15.22 -7.07 4.34
C LEU A 511 15.98 -7.41 5.62
N ILE A 512 17.13 -6.78 5.90
CA ILE A 512 17.89 -7.00 7.14
C ILE A 512 17.02 -6.65 8.37
N LEU A 513 16.33 -5.51 8.35
CA LEU A 513 15.42 -5.09 9.42
C LEU A 513 14.27 -6.09 9.61
N LEU A 514 13.64 -6.54 8.52
CA LEU A 514 12.51 -7.46 8.55
C LEU A 514 12.91 -8.88 8.98
N LEU A 515 14.06 -9.37 8.52
CA LEU A 515 14.64 -10.65 8.94
C LEU A 515 15.05 -10.59 10.41
N SER A 516 15.70 -9.49 10.85
CA SER A 516 16.04 -9.30 12.26
C SER A 516 14.79 -9.34 13.13
N ASN A 517 13.76 -8.57 12.78
CA ASN A 517 12.51 -8.52 13.55
C ASN A 517 11.84 -9.90 13.65
N ARG A 518 11.79 -10.67 12.56
CA ARG A 518 11.17 -12.01 12.58
C ARG A 518 11.99 -13.11 13.24
N LEU A 519 13.33 -13.03 13.21
CA LEU A 519 14.21 -14.11 13.70
C LEU A 519 14.74 -13.87 15.11
N VAL A 520 14.94 -12.61 15.48
CA VAL A 520 15.59 -12.21 16.74
C VAL A 520 14.77 -11.15 17.49
N GLY A 521 13.89 -10.43 16.80
CA GLY A 521 13.09 -9.31 17.31
C GLY A 521 13.75 -7.95 17.14
N GLU A 522 13.16 -6.92 17.74
CA GLU A 522 13.68 -5.54 17.82
C GLU A 522 14.81 -5.43 18.86
N GLY A 523 15.85 -6.25 18.70
CA GLY A 523 17.03 -6.32 19.55
C GLY A 523 18.17 -5.38 19.11
N THR A 524 19.37 -5.64 19.61
CA THR A 524 20.57 -4.84 19.29
C THR A 524 20.88 -4.86 17.79
N ILE A 525 20.80 -6.02 17.13
CA ILE A 525 21.08 -6.14 15.68
C ILE A 525 20.12 -5.26 14.85
N TYR A 526 18.84 -5.19 15.23
CA TYR A 526 17.82 -4.40 14.53
C TYR A 526 18.16 -2.90 14.56
N HIS A 527 18.46 -2.36 15.74
CA HIS A 527 18.84 -0.97 15.89
C HIS A 527 20.19 -0.63 15.24
N TRP A 528 21.16 -1.55 15.27
CA TRP A 528 22.41 -1.39 14.53
C TRP A 528 22.17 -1.33 13.02
N ALA A 529 21.32 -2.20 12.47
CA ALA A 529 20.93 -2.14 11.05
C ALA A 529 20.23 -0.82 10.69
N LEU A 530 19.39 -0.29 11.58
CA LEU A 530 18.73 1.01 11.42
C LEU A 530 19.75 2.17 11.43
N SER A 531 20.74 2.14 12.33
CA SER A 531 21.83 3.12 12.35
C SER A 531 22.70 3.03 11.09
N LEU A 532 23.06 1.82 10.67
CA LEU A 532 23.87 1.56 9.47
C LEU A 532 23.15 1.98 8.18
N LEU A 533 21.81 1.93 8.11
CA LEU A 533 21.04 2.48 6.99
C LEU A 533 21.29 3.99 6.82
N GLY A 534 21.34 4.75 7.93
CA GLY A 534 21.70 6.16 7.92
C GLY A 534 23.12 6.39 7.38
N PHE A 535 24.09 5.62 7.89
CA PHE A 535 25.48 5.68 7.39
C PHE A 535 25.63 5.27 5.92
N ALA A 536 24.81 4.34 5.42
CA ALA A 536 24.84 3.86 4.03
C ALA A 536 24.42 4.92 3.00
N VAL A 537 23.72 5.98 3.41
CA VAL A 537 23.39 7.13 2.54
C VAL A 537 24.67 7.79 2.02
N LEU A 538 25.71 7.93 2.86
CA LEU A 538 26.96 8.58 2.49
C LEU A 538 27.73 7.85 1.36
N PRO A 539 28.11 6.56 1.46
CA PRO A 539 28.81 5.87 0.37
C PRO A 539 27.96 5.75 -0.90
N VAL A 540 26.63 5.59 -0.80
CA VAL A 540 25.74 5.62 -1.97
C VAL A 540 25.81 6.99 -2.65
N PHE A 541 25.68 8.08 -1.89
CA PHE A 541 25.79 9.44 -2.41
C PHE A 541 27.16 9.71 -3.06
N LEU A 542 28.27 9.28 -2.43
CA LEU A 542 29.62 9.42 -2.98
C LEU A 542 29.80 8.63 -4.31
N VAL A 543 29.23 7.43 -4.42
CA VAL A 543 29.21 6.64 -5.66
C VAL A 543 28.36 7.32 -6.74
N LEU A 544 27.19 7.86 -6.39
CA LEU A 544 26.33 8.60 -7.30
C LEU A 544 27.02 9.86 -7.83
N VAL A 545 27.62 10.69 -6.97
CA VAL A 545 28.41 11.87 -7.37
C VAL A 545 29.55 11.47 -8.31
N ARG A 546 30.25 10.36 -8.03
CA ARG A 546 31.32 9.85 -8.91
C ARG A 546 30.81 9.42 -10.29
N TRP A 547 29.63 8.81 -10.38
CA TRP A 547 29.03 8.40 -11.66
C TRP A 547 28.45 9.57 -12.46
N TRP A 548 27.86 10.54 -11.77
CA TRP A 548 27.22 11.71 -12.40
C TRP A 548 28.18 12.88 -12.64
N ARG A 549 29.43 12.81 -12.17
CA ARG A 549 30.42 13.90 -12.23
C ARG A 549 30.48 14.61 -13.60
N GLU A 550 30.60 13.85 -14.68
CA GLU A 550 30.69 14.41 -16.04
C GLU A 550 29.34 15.00 -16.51
N THR A 551 28.22 14.35 -16.17
CA THR A 551 26.86 14.86 -16.43
C THR A 551 26.56 16.15 -15.65
N ILE A 552 27.10 16.29 -14.43
CA ILE A 552 26.97 17.48 -13.59
C ILE A 552 27.73 18.65 -14.22
N PHE A 553 29.01 18.46 -14.55
CA PHE A 553 29.80 19.50 -15.20
C PHE A 553 29.24 19.91 -16.56
N THR A 554 28.81 18.95 -17.39
CA THR A 554 28.21 19.27 -18.71
C THR A 554 26.86 19.99 -18.61
N ARG A 555 26.02 19.68 -17.62
CA ARG A 555 24.79 20.44 -17.37
C ARG A 555 25.07 21.86 -16.87
N ILE A 556 26.01 22.04 -15.95
CA ILE A 556 26.40 23.36 -15.44
C ILE A 556 27.10 24.20 -16.52
N ASP A 557 27.84 23.57 -17.44
CA ASP A 557 28.48 24.27 -18.56
C ASP A 557 27.46 24.76 -19.60
N ARG A 558 26.40 23.98 -19.87
CA ARG A 558 25.26 24.40 -20.73
C ARG A 558 24.42 25.54 -20.15
N ALA A 559 24.60 25.90 -18.86
CA ALA A 559 23.91 27.06 -18.26
C ALA A 559 24.35 28.38 -18.93
N ARG A 560 23.37 29.15 -19.41
CA ARG A 560 23.59 30.35 -20.25
C ARG A 560 24.03 31.57 -19.45
N ARG A 561 23.68 31.62 -18.16
CA ARG A 561 24.17 32.60 -17.17
C ARG A 561 24.62 31.88 -15.91
N LYS A 562 25.93 31.70 -15.77
CA LYS A 562 26.55 30.99 -14.66
C LYS A 562 26.51 31.84 -13.38
N SER A 563 26.02 31.28 -12.28
CA SER A 563 26.11 31.88 -10.94
C SER A 563 27.55 31.85 -10.42
N LYS A 564 27.85 32.61 -9.35
CA LYS A 564 29.18 32.59 -8.71
C LYS A 564 29.60 31.18 -8.25
N LEU A 565 28.63 30.36 -7.82
CA LEU A 565 28.87 28.97 -7.42
C LEU A 565 29.11 28.07 -8.64
N GLU A 566 28.30 28.21 -9.69
CA GLU A 566 28.44 27.44 -10.94
C GLU A 566 29.77 27.73 -11.66
N ALA A 567 30.22 28.99 -11.67
CA ALA A 567 31.53 29.38 -12.19
C ALA A 567 32.67 28.70 -11.40
N TRP A 568 32.66 28.80 -10.07
CA TRP A 568 33.64 28.14 -9.21
C TRP A 568 33.65 26.61 -9.35
N ILE A 569 32.48 25.99 -9.54
CA ILE A 569 32.36 24.54 -9.80
C ILE A 569 33.08 24.17 -11.10
N LEU A 570 32.91 24.95 -12.18
CA LEU A 570 33.57 24.69 -13.47
C LEU A 570 35.07 24.97 -13.45
N GLU A 571 35.52 26.01 -12.75
CA GLU A 571 36.95 26.29 -12.51
C GLU A 571 37.65 25.12 -11.81
N ASN A 572 36.95 24.43 -10.91
CA ASN A 572 37.48 23.27 -10.18
C ASN A 572 37.19 21.93 -10.85
N ARG A 573 36.93 21.87 -12.17
CA ARG A 573 36.61 20.63 -12.91
C ARG A 573 37.69 19.53 -12.81
N SER A 574 38.96 19.89 -12.62
CA SER A 574 40.11 18.97 -12.54
C SER A 574 40.77 18.92 -11.15
N GLY A 575 41.57 17.87 -10.90
CA GLY A 575 42.30 17.67 -9.64
C GLY A 575 41.43 17.19 -8.47
N TRP A 576 41.99 17.20 -7.25
CA TRP A 576 41.33 16.68 -6.05
C TRP A 576 40.05 17.43 -5.66
N LYS A 577 40.00 18.75 -5.94
CA LYS A 577 38.81 19.60 -5.70
C LYS A 577 37.62 19.27 -6.61
N SER A 578 37.85 18.60 -7.74
CA SER A 578 36.80 18.16 -8.70
C SER A 578 35.68 17.36 -8.05
N PHE A 579 35.99 16.55 -7.04
CA PHE A 579 34.97 15.76 -6.35
C PHE A 579 34.05 16.62 -5.46
N LEU A 580 34.62 17.60 -4.75
CA LEU A 580 33.83 18.57 -3.96
C LEU A 580 33.02 19.51 -4.85
N ALA A 581 33.60 19.97 -5.97
CA ALA A 581 32.89 20.76 -6.97
C ALA A 581 31.70 20.00 -7.57
N ALA A 582 31.89 18.72 -7.92
CA ALA A 582 30.81 17.86 -8.40
C ALA A 582 29.75 17.58 -7.32
N MET A 583 30.14 17.44 -6.05
CA MET A 583 29.20 17.27 -4.94
C MET A 583 28.30 18.50 -4.75
N LEU A 584 28.90 19.70 -4.71
CA LEU A 584 28.16 20.97 -4.64
C LEU A 584 27.28 21.19 -5.87
N GLY A 585 27.79 20.84 -7.07
CA GLY A 585 27.01 20.85 -8.31
C GLY A 585 25.83 19.88 -8.29
N ALA A 586 25.99 18.69 -7.72
CA ALA A 586 24.89 17.73 -7.55
C ALA A 586 23.80 18.27 -6.62
N VAL A 587 24.18 18.84 -5.47
CA VAL A 587 23.23 19.44 -4.51
C VAL A 587 22.48 20.63 -5.14
N HIS A 588 23.18 21.48 -5.90
CA HIS A 588 22.59 22.62 -6.60
C HIS A 588 21.63 22.22 -7.73
N LEU A 589 22.01 21.24 -8.56
CA LEU A 589 21.13 20.69 -9.60
C LEU A 589 19.92 19.96 -9.01
N PHE A 590 20.10 19.27 -7.87
CA PHE A 590 19.00 18.60 -7.17
C PHE A 590 18.02 19.61 -6.56
N SER A 591 18.51 20.65 -5.88
CA SER A 591 17.66 21.67 -5.26
C SER A 591 16.88 22.48 -6.29
N THR A 592 17.52 22.92 -7.38
CA THR A 592 16.82 23.59 -8.50
C THR A 592 15.82 22.65 -9.18
N GLY A 593 16.13 21.37 -9.36
CA GLY A 593 15.20 20.36 -9.86
C GLY A 593 13.98 20.14 -8.94
N ALA A 594 14.20 20.04 -7.64
CA ALA A 594 13.15 19.88 -6.64
C ALA A 594 12.23 21.11 -6.58
N ILE A 595 12.78 22.33 -6.65
CA ILE A 595 12.00 23.57 -6.72
C ILE A 595 11.14 23.62 -7.98
N LYS A 596 11.67 23.21 -9.15
CA LYS A 596 10.90 23.11 -10.40
C LYS A 596 9.75 22.11 -10.28
N LEU A 597 10.00 20.92 -9.70
CA LEU A 597 8.98 19.90 -9.48
C LEU A 597 7.90 20.38 -8.51
N ALA A 598 8.27 21.04 -7.40
CA ALA A 598 7.33 21.60 -6.44
C ALA A 598 6.43 22.68 -7.07
N ARG A 599 6.99 23.59 -7.89
CA ARG A 599 6.21 24.59 -8.65
C ARG A 599 5.22 23.93 -9.61
N ARG A 600 5.63 22.87 -10.31
CA ARG A 600 4.76 22.11 -11.22
C ARG A 600 3.64 21.38 -10.50
N TRP A 601 3.94 20.75 -9.36
CA TRP A 601 2.91 20.08 -8.55
C TRP A 601 1.91 21.07 -7.96
N MET A 602 2.39 22.24 -7.51
CA MET A 602 1.52 23.32 -7.05
C MET A 602 0.59 23.84 -8.16
N SER A 603 1.04 23.94 -9.42
CA SER A 603 0.23 24.51 -10.51
C SER A 603 -0.88 23.61 -11.05
N GLU A 604 -0.97 22.35 -10.64
CA GLU A 604 -2.06 21.44 -11.02
C GLU A 604 -3.34 21.66 -10.18
N PHE A 605 -3.22 22.16 -8.94
CA PHE A 605 -4.35 22.47 -8.05
C PHE A 605 -5.17 23.69 -8.53
N GLU A 606 -6.50 23.60 -8.47
CA GLU A 606 -7.40 24.63 -9.01
C GLU A 606 -7.25 26.02 -8.36
N ILE A 607 -6.97 26.03 -7.05
CA ILE A 607 -6.74 27.27 -6.29
C ILE A 607 -5.47 27.97 -6.78
N ALA A 608 -4.40 27.21 -7.02
CA ALA A 608 -3.17 27.74 -7.60
C ALA A 608 -3.38 28.23 -9.04
N ARG A 609 -4.31 27.63 -9.80
CA ARG A 609 -4.68 28.07 -11.15
C ARG A 609 -5.20 29.51 -11.16
N ARG A 610 -6.10 29.86 -10.23
CA ARG A 610 -6.62 31.24 -10.04
C ARG A 610 -5.55 32.20 -9.52
N ILE A 611 -4.75 31.77 -8.54
CA ILE A 611 -3.66 32.60 -7.98
C ILE A 611 -2.58 32.87 -9.03
N HIS A 612 -2.26 31.92 -9.92
CA HIS A 612 -1.33 32.15 -11.02
C HIS A 612 -1.89 33.12 -12.06
N ALA A 613 -3.15 33.01 -12.47
CA ALA A 613 -3.74 33.98 -13.40
C ALA A 613 -3.64 35.41 -12.83
N TYR A 614 -3.99 35.59 -11.55
CA TYR A 614 -3.88 36.88 -10.85
C TYR A 614 -2.42 37.39 -10.71
N LEU A 615 -1.48 36.54 -10.29
CA LEU A 615 -0.06 36.93 -10.16
C LEU A 615 0.60 37.23 -11.51
N PHE A 616 0.19 36.55 -12.58
CA PHE A 616 0.69 36.77 -13.94
C PHE A 616 0.08 38.03 -14.55
N GLN A 617 -1.19 38.30 -14.28
CA GLN A 617 -1.83 39.58 -14.60
C GLN A 617 -1.11 40.74 -13.87
N LEU A 618 -0.81 40.59 -12.58
CA LEU A 618 -0.04 41.58 -11.81
C LEU A 618 1.42 41.76 -12.30
N GLU A 619 2.05 40.70 -12.82
CA GLU A 619 3.37 40.73 -13.47
C GLU A 619 3.31 41.46 -14.84
N ILE A 620 2.18 41.34 -15.56
CA ILE A 620 1.92 42.04 -16.83
C ILE A 620 1.54 43.52 -16.62
N GLU A 621 0.67 43.83 -15.67
CA GLU A 621 0.21 45.21 -15.39
C GLU A 621 1.41 46.10 -15.00
N ARG A 622 2.31 45.60 -14.14
CA ARG A 622 3.60 46.25 -13.80
C ARG A 622 4.55 46.44 -15.00
N ARG A 623 4.30 45.79 -16.13
CA ARG A 623 5.07 45.94 -17.37
C ARG A 623 4.36 46.78 -18.43
N GLY A 624 3.06 47.03 -18.30
CA GLY A 624 2.33 47.97 -19.17
C GLY A 624 2.91 49.38 -19.11
N GLU A 625 3.42 49.79 -17.95
CA GLU A 625 4.11 51.07 -17.73
C GLU A 625 5.56 51.11 -18.26
N SER A 626 6.11 49.97 -18.70
CA SER A 626 7.51 49.84 -19.15
C SER A 626 7.57 49.22 -20.54
N GLU A 627 7.07 49.94 -21.54
CA GLU A 627 7.16 49.51 -22.94
C GLU A 627 8.60 49.11 -23.34
N SER A 628 8.72 48.00 -24.04
CA SER A 628 10.01 47.48 -24.48
C SER A 628 10.70 48.49 -25.41
N LYS A 629 12.00 48.71 -25.23
CA LYS A 629 12.83 49.66 -26.01
C LYS A 629 12.99 49.36 -27.53
N ARG A 630 12.13 48.52 -28.11
CA ARG A 630 12.14 48.17 -29.54
C ARG A 630 10.93 48.84 -30.21
N LYS A 631 11.13 49.39 -31.40
CA LYS A 631 10.01 49.84 -32.24
C LYS A 631 9.23 48.60 -32.69
N ILE A 632 7.91 48.67 -32.54
CA ILE A 632 6.98 47.60 -32.88
C ILE A 632 6.01 48.16 -33.92
N LEU A 633 5.76 47.41 -34.98
CA LEU A 633 4.84 47.75 -36.05
C LEU A 633 3.55 46.92 -35.92
N PRO A 634 2.39 47.46 -36.35
CA PRO A 634 1.19 46.64 -36.51
C PRO A 634 1.42 45.56 -37.57
N LEU A 635 0.63 44.48 -37.51
CA LEU A 635 0.61 43.47 -38.57
C LEU A 635 0.02 44.06 -39.87
N ALA A 636 0.32 43.40 -40.99
CA ALA A 636 -0.29 43.69 -42.27
C ALA A 636 -1.82 43.53 -42.20
N ALA A 637 -2.54 44.37 -42.92
CA ALA A 637 -4.00 44.43 -42.86
C ALA A 637 -4.65 43.10 -43.32
N GLU A 638 -4.06 42.42 -44.31
CA GLU A 638 -4.53 41.11 -44.78
C GLU A 638 -4.41 40.05 -43.67
N THR A 639 -3.29 40.03 -42.94
CA THR A 639 -3.07 39.09 -41.83
C THR A 639 -4.05 39.35 -40.68
N LEU A 640 -4.26 40.62 -40.30
CA LEU A 640 -5.25 40.97 -39.27
C LEU A 640 -6.68 40.63 -39.68
N HIS A 641 -7.01 40.75 -40.97
CA HIS A 641 -8.30 40.37 -41.51
C HIS A 641 -8.48 38.83 -41.58
N SER A 642 -7.42 38.06 -41.84
CA SER A 642 -7.47 36.59 -41.83
C SER A 642 -7.81 36.02 -40.44
N LEU A 643 -7.37 36.70 -39.38
CA LEU A 643 -7.63 36.34 -37.98
C LEU A 643 -8.93 36.93 -37.41
N HIS A 644 -9.76 37.59 -38.24
CA HIS A 644 -10.98 38.25 -37.77
C HIS A 644 -12.01 37.24 -37.21
N PRO A 645 -12.68 37.51 -36.07
CA PRO A 645 -13.65 36.57 -35.49
C PRO A 645 -14.78 36.15 -36.44
N ASP A 646 -15.28 37.08 -37.26
CA ASP A 646 -16.34 36.82 -38.26
C ASP A 646 -15.87 36.01 -39.49
N ARG A 647 -14.56 35.84 -39.71
CA ARG A 647 -14.01 35.06 -40.84
C ARG A 647 -14.14 33.57 -40.48
N PRO A 648 -14.84 32.72 -41.23
CA PRO A 648 -14.92 31.29 -40.92
C PRO A 648 -13.53 30.65 -40.96
N SER A 649 -13.29 29.67 -40.09
CA SER A 649 -12.14 28.76 -40.18
C SER A 649 -12.39 27.77 -41.31
N GLU A 650 -11.35 27.44 -42.08
CA GLU A 650 -11.43 26.45 -43.16
C GLU A 650 -11.30 25.03 -42.60
N ARG A 651 -10.60 24.88 -41.47
CA ARG A 651 -10.45 23.63 -40.73
C ARG A 651 -11.55 23.42 -39.69
N LEU A 652 -12.30 22.32 -39.81
CA LEU A 652 -13.16 21.83 -38.72
C LEU A 652 -12.28 21.39 -37.53
N LEU A 653 -12.49 22.03 -36.38
CA LEU A 653 -11.82 21.74 -35.12
C LEU A 653 -12.75 20.98 -34.17
N PRO A 654 -12.24 20.03 -33.37
CA PRO A 654 -13.04 19.35 -32.36
C PRO A 654 -13.61 20.35 -31.35
N CYS A 655 -14.92 20.37 -31.18
CA CYS A 655 -15.63 21.35 -30.36
C CYS A 655 -16.70 20.68 -29.47
N PRO A 656 -17.21 21.36 -28.42
CA PRO A 656 -18.26 20.79 -27.56
C PRO A 656 -19.51 20.36 -28.34
N ALA A 657 -19.79 21.02 -29.47
CA ALA A 657 -20.94 20.74 -30.33
C ALA A 657 -20.78 19.49 -31.22
N ASP A 658 -19.62 18.81 -31.27
CA ASP A 658 -19.40 17.67 -32.17
C ASP A 658 -20.48 16.58 -32.01
N ARG A 659 -20.88 16.27 -30.76
CA ARG A 659 -21.95 15.32 -30.45
C ARG A 659 -23.32 15.78 -30.95
N LEU A 660 -23.59 17.09 -30.91
CA LEU A 660 -24.82 17.68 -31.41
C LEU A 660 -24.85 17.62 -32.94
N ILE A 661 -23.75 17.95 -33.61
CA ILE A 661 -23.61 17.85 -35.08
C ILE A 661 -23.81 16.38 -35.53
N ASP A 662 -23.21 15.41 -34.83
CA ASP A 662 -23.42 13.98 -35.09
C ASP A 662 -24.89 13.55 -34.92
N THR A 663 -25.58 14.08 -33.91
CA THR A 663 -26.96 13.73 -33.59
C THR A 663 -27.94 14.34 -34.59
N LEU A 664 -27.75 15.61 -34.95
CA LEU A 664 -28.53 16.30 -35.96
C LEU A 664 -28.33 15.67 -37.35
N GLY A 665 -27.08 15.36 -37.74
CA GLY A 665 -26.78 14.67 -39.00
C GLY A 665 -27.53 13.33 -39.13
N LYS A 666 -27.42 12.46 -38.12
CA LYS A 666 -28.16 11.18 -38.08
C LYS A 666 -29.68 11.34 -38.13
N ARG A 667 -30.22 12.43 -37.54
CA ARG A 667 -31.66 12.73 -37.58
C ARG A 667 -32.12 13.10 -38.99
N ILE A 668 -31.33 13.92 -39.69
CA ILE A 668 -31.57 14.32 -41.09
C ILE A 668 -31.47 13.09 -42.01
N GLU A 669 -30.43 12.27 -41.84
CA GLU A 669 -30.24 10.99 -42.54
C GLU A 669 -31.41 10.02 -42.32
N ALA A 670 -32.00 10.00 -41.12
CA ALA A 670 -33.18 9.19 -40.79
C ALA A 670 -34.52 9.80 -41.25
N GLY A 671 -34.52 10.99 -41.89
CA GLY A 671 -35.73 11.65 -42.40
C GLY A 671 -36.71 12.11 -41.31
N ARG A 672 -36.22 12.36 -40.09
CA ARG A 672 -37.05 12.76 -38.94
C ARG A 672 -37.07 14.28 -38.80
N GLY A 673 -38.18 14.90 -39.23
CA GLY A 673 -38.37 16.34 -39.10
C GLY A 673 -38.48 16.85 -37.65
N GLY A 674 -38.75 18.14 -37.51
CA GLY A 674 -38.95 18.86 -36.25
C GLY A 674 -38.47 20.31 -36.35
N VAL A 675 -38.65 21.10 -35.30
CA VAL A 675 -38.14 22.48 -35.20
C VAL A 675 -37.23 22.59 -33.98
N VAL A 676 -35.95 22.93 -34.21
CA VAL A 676 -34.89 22.90 -33.20
C VAL A 676 -34.27 24.29 -33.06
N ALA A 677 -34.15 24.79 -31.83
CA ALA A 677 -33.39 26.02 -31.53
C ALA A 677 -31.94 25.69 -31.17
N LEU A 678 -31.00 26.43 -31.75
CA LEU A 678 -29.59 26.44 -31.38
C LEU A 678 -29.24 27.79 -30.75
N ILE A 679 -29.05 27.84 -29.42
CA ILE A 679 -28.83 29.09 -28.69
C ILE A 679 -27.38 29.23 -28.26
N ALA A 680 -26.78 30.38 -28.57
CA ALA A 680 -25.50 30.78 -28.01
C ALA A 680 -25.28 32.29 -28.14
N ALA A 681 -24.34 32.86 -27.39
CA ALA A 681 -23.92 34.25 -27.59
C ALA A 681 -23.19 34.45 -28.94
N ARG A 682 -23.06 35.70 -29.39
CA ARG A 682 -22.23 36.08 -30.54
C ARG A 682 -20.80 35.59 -30.32
N GLY A 683 -20.21 34.96 -31.34
CA GLY A 683 -18.86 34.40 -31.27
C GLY A 683 -18.75 32.95 -30.76
N MET A 684 -19.82 32.34 -30.23
CA MET A 684 -19.80 30.94 -29.76
C MET A 684 -19.82 29.86 -30.88
N GLY A 685 -19.87 30.26 -32.15
CA GLY A 685 -19.75 29.33 -33.28
C GLY A 685 -21.06 28.77 -33.87
N LYS A 686 -22.23 29.39 -33.58
CA LYS A 686 -23.54 28.99 -34.15
C LYS A 686 -23.50 28.70 -35.65
N SER A 687 -23.06 29.67 -36.44
CA SER A 687 -22.90 29.58 -37.91
C SER A 687 -21.91 28.51 -38.36
N SER A 688 -20.89 28.23 -37.55
CA SER A 688 -19.92 27.16 -37.82
C SER A 688 -20.51 25.77 -37.55
N VAL A 689 -21.37 25.63 -36.53
CA VAL A 689 -22.15 24.41 -36.28
C VAL A 689 -23.14 24.17 -37.41
N LEU A 690 -23.89 25.19 -37.85
CA LEU A 690 -24.80 25.07 -38.99
C LEU A 690 -24.05 24.71 -40.29
N ARG A 691 -22.88 25.31 -40.55
CA ARG A 691 -22.03 24.92 -41.68
C ARG A 691 -21.56 23.47 -41.56
N ALA A 692 -21.08 23.04 -40.39
CA ALA A 692 -20.62 21.67 -40.17
C ALA A 692 -21.73 20.61 -40.28
N VAL A 693 -23.00 20.96 -40.02
CA VAL A 693 -24.15 20.12 -40.35
C VAL A 693 -24.36 20.09 -41.86
N ALA A 694 -24.41 21.26 -42.52
CA ALA A 694 -24.63 21.38 -43.97
C ALA A 694 -23.58 20.60 -44.80
N ASP A 695 -22.30 20.72 -44.44
CA ASP A 695 -21.18 20.05 -45.11
C ASP A 695 -21.24 18.51 -44.99
N ARG A 696 -22.00 17.98 -44.01
CA ARG A 696 -22.25 16.55 -43.81
C ARG A 696 -23.54 16.07 -44.47
N THR A 697 -24.52 16.95 -44.65
CA THR A 697 -25.83 16.65 -45.24
C THR A 697 -26.09 17.54 -46.46
N PRO A 698 -25.66 17.14 -47.67
CA PRO A 698 -25.74 18.00 -48.86
C PRO A 698 -27.18 18.38 -49.26
N ASP A 699 -28.18 17.56 -48.91
CA ASP A 699 -29.62 17.80 -49.11
C ASP A 699 -30.22 18.83 -48.11
N SER A 700 -29.41 19.78 -47.63
CA SER A 700 -29.81 20.81 -46.67
C SER A 700 -29.68 22.22 -47.24
N LEU A 701 -30.63 23.08 -46.89
CA LEU A 701 -30.67 24.48 -47.30
C LEU A 701 -30.25 25.36 -46.12
N ARG A 702 -29.10 26.04 -46.22
CA ARG A 702 -28.67 27.07 -45.25
C ARG A 702 -29.04 28.47 -45.72
N LEU A 703 -29.81 29.19 -44.91
CA LEU A 703 -30.23 30.57 -45.14
C LEU A 703 -29.76 31.44 -43.97
N GLU A 704 -29.41 32.69 -44.26
CA GLU A 704 -29.05 33.72 -43.28
C GLU A 704 -30.20 34.71 -43.19
N CYS A 705 -30.85 34.82 -42.03
CA CYS A 705 -31.91 35.80 -41.82
C CYS A 705 -31.32 37.19 -41.65
N ARG A 706 -31.87 38.18 -42.37
CA ARG A 706 -31.44 39.59 -42.28
C ARG A 706 -32.61 40.45 -41.78
N PRO A 707 -32.37 41.61 -41.14
CA PRO A 707 -33.46 42.41 -40.62
C PRO A 707 -34.24 43.05 -41.78
N GLY A 708 -35.47 42.56 -42.00
CA GLY A 708 -36.29 42.86 -43.17
C GLY A 708 -36.57 41.66 -44.08
N THR A 709 -35.93 40.51 -43.85
CA THR A 709 -36.27 39.26 -44.54
C THR A 709 -37.72 38.87 -44.24
N THR A 710 -38.50 38.61 -45.28
CA THR A 710 -39.91 38.22 -45.15
C THR A 710 -40.10 36.72 -45.41
N LEU A 711 -41.25 36.17 -44.98
CA LEU A 711 -41.57 34.76 -45.26
C LEU A 711 -41.59 34.47 -46.77
N GLY A 712 -42.14 35.34 -47.60
CA GLY A 712 -42.21 35.14 -49.05
C GLY A 712 -40.83 35.10 -49.74
N GLU A 713 -39.84 35.83 -49.24
CA GLU A 713 -38.44 35.70 -49.71
C GLU A 713 -37.86 34.32 -49.35
N LEU A 714 -38.17 33.82 -48.15
CA LEU A 714 -37.70 32.51 -47.68
C LEU A 714 -38.37 31.36 -48.45
N GLU A 715 -39.68 31.45 -48.68
CA GLU A 715 -40.47 30.52 -49.49
C GLU A 715 -39.92 30.45 -50.92
N ALA A 716 -39.64 31.59 -51.55
CA ALA A 716 -39.03 31.63 -52.88
C ALA A 716 -37.66 30.91 -52.91
N ARG A 717 -36.82 31.12 -51.90
CA ARG A 717 -35.48 30.50 -51.80
C ARG A 717 -35.54 29.00 -51.53
N ILE A 718 -36.54 28.54 -50.77
CA ILE A 718 -36.83 27.12 -50.58
C ILE A 718 -37.34 26.49 -51.88
N ALA A 719 -38.24 27.17 -52.59
CA ALA A 719 -38.78 26.72 -53.87
C ALA A 719 -37.71 26.65 -54.99
N GLU A 720 -36.78 27.62 -55.05
CA GLU A 720 -35.62 27.59 -55.95
C GLU A 720 -34.77 26.33 -55.76
N GLN A 721 -34.49 25.94 -54.51
CA GLN A 721 -33.69 24.75 -54.23
C GLN A 721 -34.47 23.45 -54.48
N GLY A 722 -35.75 23.37 -54.09
CA GLY A 722 -36.60 22.23 -54.41
C GLY A 722 -36.82 22.03 -55.92
N ALA A 723 -36.86 23.11 -56.70
CA ALA A 723 -36.90 23.05 -58.16
C ALA A 723 -35.59 22.52 -58.77
N ALA A 724 -34.44 22.87 -58.19
CA ALA A 724 -33.13 22.37 -58.62
C ALA A 724 -32.93 20.86 -58.30
N GLU A 725 -33.55 20.35 -57.23
CA GLU A 725 -33.61 18.91 -56.94
C GLU A 725 -34.61 18.20 -57.87
N ASN A 726 -35.80 18.75 -58.08
CA ASN A 726 -36.82 18.18 -58.98
C ASN A 726 -36.34 18.11 -60.45
N ALA A 727 -35.42 18.98 -60.89
CA ALA A 727 -34.77 18.87 -62.20
C ALA A 727 -33.87 17.62 -62.37
N ARG A 728 -33.57 16.89 -61.28
CA ARG A 728 -32.85 15.61 -61.27
C ARG A 728 -33.76 14.39 -61.03
N GLY A 729 -35.04 14.61 -60.77
CA GLY A 729 -36.05 13.57 -60.51
C GLY A 729 -37.14 13.53 -61.59
N SER A 730 -37.95 12.47 -61.61
CA SER A 730 -39.06 12.35 -62.57
C SER A 730 -40.21 13.31 -62.23
N ALA A 731 -40.72 14.02 -63.24
CA ALA A 731 -41.83 14.95 -63.08
C ALA A 731 -43.10 14.28 -62.56
N GLY A 732 -43.69 14.82 -61.49
CA GLY A 732 -45.00 14.36 -60.98
C GLY A 732 -45.36 14.83 -59.56
N GLU A 733 -44.39 15.08 -58.70
CA GLU A 733 -44.64 15.45 -57.28
C GLU A 733 -44.44 16.95 -57.02
N LEU A 734 -45.08 17.44 -55.94
CA LEU A 734 -44.97 18.80 -55.41
C LEU A 734 -43.50 19.21 -55.22
N PRO A 735 -43.15 20.52 -55.20
CA PRO A 735 -41.78 20.97 -54.96
C PRO A 735 -41.23 20.32 -53.69
N ALA A 736 -40.16 19.54 -53.85
CA ALA A 736 -39.60 18.75 -52.76
C ALA A 736 -39.05 19.70 -51.70
N MET A 737 -39.57 19.60 -50.47
CA MET A 737 -39.00 20.31 -49.34
C MET A 737 -37.65 19.67 -48.98
N PRO A 738 -36.59 20.46 -48.74
CA PRO A 738 -35.27 19.93 -48.40
C PRO A 738 -35.34 19.14 -47.09
N ARG A 739 -34.38 18.22 -46.90
CA ARG A 739 -34.37 17.34 -45.71
C ARG A 739 -34.07 18.12 -44.43
N ALA A 740 -33.35 19.23 -44.54
CA ALA A 740 -33.15 20.19 -43.47
C ALA A 740 -33.14 21.63 -43.98
N VAL A 741 -33.68 22.55 -43.17
CA VAL A 741 -33.56 24.00 -43.35
C VAL A 741 -32.80 24.56 -42.15
N LEU A 742 -31.63 25.15 -42.43
CA LEU A 742 -30.68 25.66 -41.44
C LEU A 742 -30.76 27.19 -41.48
N LEU A 743 -31.48 27.79 -40.53
CA LEU A 743 -31.69 29.23 -40.44
C LEU A 743 -30.67 29.85 -39.50
N ASP A 744 -29.72 30.62 -40.05
CA ASP A 744 -28.76 31.39 -39.27
C ASP A 744 -29.36 32.76 -38.88
N ASP A 745 -28.98 33.26 -37.70
CA ASP A 745 -29.39 34.55 -37.15
C ASP A 745 -30.90 34.87 -37.21
N ILE A 746 -31.79 33.91 -36.92
CA ILE A 746 -33.27 34.09 -36.93
C ILE A 746 -33.75 35.25 -36.03
N HIS A 747 -32.96 35.60 -35.01
CA HIS A 747 -33.19 36.75 -34.13
C HIS A 747 -33.14 38.11 -34.85
N ALA A 748 -32.66 38.17 -36.11
CA ALA A 748 -32.77 39.35 -36.97
C ALA A 748 -34.22 39.70 -37.37
N LEU A 749 -35.15 38.74 -37.24
CA LEU A 749 -36.59 38.92 -37.46
C LEU A 749 -37.32 39.42 -36.20
N VAL A 750 -36.62 39.54 -35.08
CA VAL A 750 -37.17 39.93 -33.78
C VAL A 750 -36.89 41.41 -33.55
N ARG A 751 -37.94 42.19 -33.28
CA ARG A 751 -37.84 43.60 -32.88
C ARG A 751 -38.42 43.77 -31.48
N ILE A 752 -37.71 44.47 -30.60
CA ILE A 752 -38.17 44.79 -29.24
C ILE A 752 -39.11 46.01 -29.30
N ALA A 753 -40.27 45.81 -29.92
CA ALA A 753 -41.31 46.81 -30.12
C ALA A 753 -42.69 46.13 -30.15
N ILE A 754 -43.77 46.91 -30.00
CA ILE A 754 -45.14 46.41 -30.12
C ILE A 754 -45.34 45.85 -31.54
N GLY A 755 -45.80 44.60 -31.65
CA GLY A 755 -45.94 43.88 -32.94
C GLY A 755 -44.63 43.37 -33.54
N GLY A 756 -43.48 43.59 -32.88
CA GLY A 756 -42.14 43.29 -33.41
C GLY A 756 -41.76 41.81 -33.51
N LEU A 757 -42.68 40.88 -33.21
CA LEU A 757 -42.49 39.44 -33.38
C LEU A 757 -43.18 38.87 -34.63
N ARG A 758 -43.92 39.69 -35.38
CA ARG A 758 -44.75 39.23 -36.51
C ARG A 758 -43.97 38.39 -37.54
N ASP A 759 -42.86 38.91 -38.04
CA ASP A 759 -42.05 38.25 -39.07
C ASP A 759 -41.49 36.89 -38.58
N PHE A 760 -41.16 36.82 -37.29
CA PHE A 760 -40.74 35.59 -36.61
C PHE A 760 -41.90 34.60 -36.40
N ASP A 761 -43.10 35.08 -36.05
CA ASP A 761 -44.29 34.25 -35.84
C ASP A 761 -44.78 33.61 -37.15
N GLU A 762 -44.81 34.38 -38.24
CA GLU A 762 -45.16 33.90 -39.58
C GLU A 762 -44.19 32.79 -40.01
N LEU A 763 -42.88 33.00 -39.82
CA LEU A 763 -41.84 32.00 -40.06
C LEU A 763 -41.97 30.76 -39.15
N ALA A 764 -42.18 30.94 -37.85
CA ALA A 764 -42.33 29.85 -36.90
C ALA A 764 -43.54 28.97 -37.25
N THR A 765 -44.64 29.59 -37.66
CA THR A 765 -45.86 28.91 -38.12
C THR A 765 -45.60 28.13 -39.41
N TYR A 766 -44.87 28.71 -40.37
CA TYR A 766 -44.47 28.03 -41.62
C TYR A 766 -43.53 26.85 -41.37
N ALA A 767 -42.53 27.00 -40.49
CA ALA A 767 -41.64 25.92 -40.09
C ALA A 767 -42.42 24.77 -39.44
N ARG A 768 -43.40 25.10 -38.57
CA ARG A 768 -44.29 24.13 -37.91
C ARG A 768 -45.19 23.37 -38.89
N SER A 769 -45.79 24.03 -39.89
CA SER A 769 -46.60 23.32 -40.90
C SER A 769 -45.79 22.37 -41.79
N HIS A 770 -44.47 22.59 -41.90
CA HIS A 770 -43.55 21.79 -42.72
C HIS A 770 -42.54 20.96 -41.93
N CYS A 771 -42.74 20.71 -40.62
CA CYS A 771 -41.77 19.99 -39.79
C CYS A 771 -41.92 18.46 -39.76
N SER A 772 -42.79 17.86 -40.58
CA SER A 772 -43.07 16.41 -40.52
C SER A 772 -41.93 15.54 -41.07
N ARG A 773 -41.29 15.99 -42.16
CA ARG A 773 -40.15 15.32 -42.83
C ARG A 773 -38.90 16.20 -42.95
N THR A 774 -39.05 17.51 -42.84
CA THR A 774 -37.95 18.48 -42.86
C THR A 774 -37.54 18.86 -41.44
N LEU A 775 -36.24 18.84 -41.16
CA LEU A 775 -35.68 19.32 -39.90
C LEU A 775 -35.31 20.80 -40.00
N TRP A 776 -35.98 21.65 -39.23
CA TRP A 776 -35.67 23.07 -39.13
C TRP A 776 -34.71 23.28 -37.96
N ILE A 777 -33.55 23.91 -38.20
CA ILE A 777 -32.57 24.26 -37.16
C ILE A 777 -32.34 25.76 -37.19
N CYS A 778 -32.77 26.45 -36.14
CA CYS A 778 -32.79 27.91 -36.05
C CYS A 778 -31.74 28.40 -35.05
N ALA A 779 -30.72 29.13 -35.51
CA ALA A 779 -29.72 29.74 -34.65
C ALA A 779 -30.22 31.07 -34.05
N VAL A 780 -30.31 31.10 -32.72
CA VAL A 780 -30.79 32.26 -31.93
C VAL A 780 -29.64 32.81 -31.11
N ASP A 781 -29.54 34.14 -30.98
CA ASP A 781 -28.61 34.73 -30.02
C ASP A 781 -29.13 34.67 -28.58
N ALA A 782 -28.25 34.28 -27.66
CA ALA A 782 -28.56 34.14 -26.23
C ALA A 782 -29.08 35.44 -25.58
N SER A 783 -28.69 36.62 -26.10
CA SER A 783 -29.16 37.91 -25.58
C SER A 783 -30.65 38.18 -25.83
N VAL A 784 -31.23 37.55 -26.87
CA VAL A 784 -32.63 37.71 -27.30
C VAL A 784 -33.52 36.60 -26.74
N TRP A 785 -32.95 35.44 -26.40
CA TRP A 785 -33.73 34.29 -25.88
C TRP A 785 -34.66 34.64 -24.70
N PRO A 786 -34.23 35.36 -23.64
CA PRO A 786 -35.11 35.70 -22.53
C PRO A 786 -36.23 36.68 -22.89
N PHE A 787 -36.21 37.31 -24.07
CA PHE A 787 -37.33 38.10 -24.59
C PHE A 787 -38.32 37.20 -25.34
N LEU A 788 -37.83 36.26 -26.16
CA LEU A 788 -38.66 35.30 -26.89
C LEU A 788 -39.43 34.38 -25.95
N GLU A 789 -38.76 33.82 -24.94
CA GLU A 789 -39.34 32.92 -23.93
C GLU A 789 -40.52 33.58 -23.21
N ARG A 790 -40.28 34.71 -22.52
CA ARG A 790 -41.33 35.50 -21.83
C ARG A 790 -42.45 36.02 -22.74
N SER A 791 -42.21 36.17 -24.04
CA SER A 791 -43.25 36.60 -25.00
C SER A 791 -44.11 35.44 -25.51
N ARG A 792 -43.70 34.18 -25.25
CA ARG A 792 -44.29 32.96 -25.83
C ARG A 792 -44.50 31.82 -24.81
N ASP A 793 -44.44 32.09 -23.50
CA ASP A 793 -44.60 31.10 -22.41
C ASP A 793 -45.82 30.17 -22.55
N SER A 794 -46.85 30.54 -23.32
CA SER A 794 -48.05 29.74 -23.59
C SER A 794 -48.01 28.84 -24.84
N THR A 795 -46.95 28.87 -25.67
CA THR A 795 -46.90 28.08 -26.93
C THR A 795 -45.47 27.66 -27.31
N PRO A 796 -45.10 26.37 -27.16
CA PRO A 796 -43.76 25.88 -27.49
C PRO A 796 -43.52 25.80 -29.00
N ILE A 797 -42.82 26.80 -29.54
CA ILE A 797 -42.46 26.90 -30.96
C ILE A 797 -41.42 25.83 -31.38
N PHE A 798 -40.49 25.50 -30.48
CA PHE A 798 -39.41 24.54 -30.72
C PHE A 798 -39.69 23.21 -30.02
N ASP A 799 -39.36 22.09 -30.68
CA ASP A 799 -39.41 20.74 -30.11
C ASP A 799 -38.21 20.47 -29.20
N GLU A 800 -37.06 21.03 -29.57
CA GLU A 800 -35.79 20.89 -28.84
C GLU A 800 -35.05 22.22 -28.80
N VAL A 801 -34.38 22.47 -27.68
CA VAL A 801 -33.61 23.68 -27.44
C VAL A 801 -32.21 23.30 -26.97
N HIS A 802 -31.22 23.44 -27.85
CA HIS A 802 -29.82 23.11 -27.58
C HIS A 802 -29.01 24.37 -27.35
N TRP A 803 -28.35 24.45 -26.20
CA TRP A 803 -27.43 25.53 -25.88
C TRP A 803 -25.99 25.10 -26.20
N LEU A 804 -25.21 25.96 -26.87
CA LEU A 804 -23.78 25.68 -27.06
C LEU A 804 -23.00 25.90 -25.76
N GLU A 805 -22.24 24.90 -25.36
CA GLU A 805 -21.33 24.98 -24.20
C GLU A 805 -20.10 25.85 -24.53
N PRO A 806 -19.56 26.61 -23.55
CA PRO A 806 -18.29 27.32 -23.70
C PRO A 806 -17.12 26.36 -23.98
N TRP A 807 -16.14 26.84 -24.76
CA TRP A 807 -14.95 26.05 -25.09
C TRP A 807 -13.99 25.97 -23.90
N ASP A 808 -13.24 24.86 -23.79
CA ASP A 808 -12.19 24.68 -22.78
C ASP A 808 -10.85 25.36 -23.15
N GLU A 809 -9.93 25.47 -22.17
CA GLU A 809 -8.59 26.06 -22.33
C GLU A 809 -7.81 25.46 -23.52
N ARG A 810 -7.93 24.15 -23.74
CA ARG A 810 -7.21 23.41 -24.79
C ARG A 810 -7.85 23.60 -26.15
N GLN A 811 -9.18 23.66 -26.21
CA GLN A 811 -9.94 23.94 -27.43
C GLN A 811 -9.67 25.35 -27.93
N ILE A 812 -9.62 26.35 -27.03
CA ILE A 812 -9.18 27.71 -27.37
C ILE A 812 -7.72 27.71 -27.85
N GLY A 813 -6.78 27.09 -27.13
CA GLY A 813 -5.38 27.00 -27.57
C GLY A 813 -5.21 26.32 -28.95
N ALA A 814 -6.00 25.27 -29.23
CA ALA A 814 -6.04 24.62 -30.53
C ALA A 814 -6.61 25.52 -31.64
N LEU A 815 -7.64 26.31 -31.35
CA LEU A 815 -8.20 27.31 -32.27
C LEU A 815 -7.16 28.39 -32.62
N LEU A 816 -6.49 28.97 -31.62
CA LEU A 816 -5.45 29.98 -31.89
C LEU A 816 -4.34 29.39 -32.77
N HIS A 817 -3.90 28.17 -32.47
CA HIS A 817 -2.85 27.51 -33.23
C HIS A 817 -3.26 27.26 -34.68
N ALA A 818 -4.46 26.73 -34.92
CA ALA A 818 -4.98 26.46 -36.26
C ALA A 818 -5.16 27.76 -37.07
N ARG A 819 -5.66 28.84 -36.46
CA ARG A 819 -5.78 30.15 -37.13
C ARG A 819 -4.43 30.77 -37.45
N CYS A 820 -3.41 30.57 -36.62
CA CYS A 820 -2.04 30.99 -36.93
C CYS A 820 -1.44 30.18 -38.09
N GLU A 821 -1.73 28.87 -38.18
CA GLU A 821 -1.36 28.05 -39.35
C GLU A 821 -2.07 28.53 -40.63
N GLU A 822 -3.39 28.75 -40.58
CA GLU A 822 -4.19 29.29 -41.70
C GLU A 822 -3.68 30.68 -42.15
N ALA A 823 -3.27 31.54 -41.22
CA ALA A 823 -2.72 32.88 -41.49
C ALA A 823 -1.21 32.89 -41.84
N GLY A 824 -0.53 31.73 -41.85
CA GLY A 824 0.89 31.62 -42.19
C GLY A 824 1.85 32.27 -41.17
N ILE A 825 1.45 32.43 -39.90
CA ILE A 825 2.24 33.10 -38.86
C ILE A 825 2.70 32.14 -37.77
N ALA A 826 3.90 32.41 -37.22
CA ALA A 826 4.46 31.71 -36.08
C ALA A 826 4.72 32.69 -34.91
N PRO A 827 3.74 32.94 -34.02
CA PRO A 827 3.88 33.92 -32.94
C PRO A 827 4.90 33.49 -31.88
N ILE A 828 5.83 34.38 -31.54
CA ILE A 828 6.86 34.15 -30.53
C ILE A 828 6.46 34.80 -29.20
N PHE A 829 6.54 34.02 -28.11
CA PHE A 829 6.18 34.40 -26.74
C PHE A 829 7.38 34.92 -25.91
N ASP A 830 8.53 35.17 -26.54
CA ASP A 830 9.80 35.59 -25.89
C ASP A 830 9.63 36.86 -25.03
N ASP A 831 8.81 37.81 -25.48
CA ASP A 831 8.62 39.09 -24.81
C ASP A 831 7.83 38.96 -23.49
N LEU A 832 7.15 37.83 -23.27
CA LEU A 832 6.47 37.46 -22.02
C LEU A 832 7.40 36.72 -21.03
N VAL A 833 8.64 36.39 -21.42
CA VAL A 833 9.60 35.69 -20.55
C VAL A 833 10.40 36.72 -19.74
N ASP A 834 9.94 36.95 -18.51
CA ASP A 834 10.40 38.04 -17.64
C ASP A 834 11.91 38.18 -17.50
N ARG A 835 12.54 37.09 -17.06
CA ARG A 835 13.96 36.77 -16.94
C ARG A 835 14.03 35.28 -16.63
N LEU A 836 14.83 34.52 -17.37
CA LEU A 836 15.12 33.14 -16.96
C LEU A 836 15.90 33.16 -15.62
N PRO A 837 15.70 32.16 -14.74
CA PRO A 837 16.50 32.03 -13.52
C PRO A 837 18.01 32.05 -13.83
N PHE A 838 18.82 32.56 -12.90
CA PHE A 838 20.27 32.35 -12.96
C PHE A 838 20.55 30.84 -12.95
N GLY A 839 21.45 30.37 -13.81
CA GLY A 839 21.70 28.94 -14.06
C GLY A 839 20.85 28.30 -15.16
N ALA A 840 19.85 28.99 -15.73
CA ALA A 840 18.98 28.40 -16.76
C ALA A 840 19.72 28.04 -18.07
N ASP A 841 19.39 26.89 -18.63
CA ASP A 841 19.86 26.39 -19.92
C ASP A 841 18.80 26.59 -21.04
N GLU A 842 18.99 25.98 -22.21
CA GLU A 842 18.06 26.07 -23.33
C GLU A 842 16.75 25.28 -23.11
N LEU A 843 16.80 24.19 -22.33
CA LEU A 843 15.61 23.43 -21.94
C LEU A 843 14.75 24.27 -20.99
N ASP A 844 15.36 24.93 -20.01
CA ASP A 844 14.69 25.87 -19.12
C ASP A 844 14.07 27.05 -19.87
N ARG A 845 14.70 27.52 -20.97
CA ARG A 845 14.08 28.52 -21.85
C ARG A 845 12.86 27.95 -22.57
N PHE A 846 12.95 26.75 -23.13
CA PHE A 846 11.83 26.13 -23.83
C PHE A 846 10.66 25.86 -22.88
N ASP A 847 10.92 25.28 -21.71
CA ASP A 847 9.90 25.01 -20.70
C ASP A 847 9.28 26.31 -20.16
N ALA A 848 10.08 27.37 -19.96
CA ALA A 848 9.56 28.70 -19.60
C ALA A 848 8.69 29.31 -20.70
N LEU A 849 9.06 29.17 -21.98
CA LEU A 849 8.26 29.61 -23.12
C LEU A 849 6.93 28.84 -23.22
N GLN A 850 6.94 27.52 -23.05
CA GLN A 850 5.72 26.71 -23.04
C GLN A 850 4.83 27.05 -21.84
N ALA A 851 5.41 27.28 -20.67
CA ALA A 851 4.67 27.72 -19.48
C ALA A 851 4.06 29.12 -19.66
N LYS A 852 4.82 30.09 -20.22
CA LYS A 852 4.31 31.43 -20.53
C LYS A 852 3.23 31.40 -21.63
N ARG A 853 3.37 30.55 -22.67
CA ARG A 853 2.34 30.28 -23.68
C ARG A 853 1.06 29.72 -23.05
N THR A 854 1.17 28.64 -22.27
CA THR A 854 0.00 28.01 -21.61
C THR A 854 -0.67 28.98 -20.65
N GLY A 855 0.11 29.78 -19.90
CA GLY A 855 -0.40 30.82 -19.03
C GLY A 855 -1.14 31.93 -19.79
N TYR A 856 -0.63 32.33 -20.96
CA TYR A 856 -1.30 33.28 -21.85
C TYR A 856 -2.61 32.72 -22.42
N GLU A 857 -2.58 31.49 -22.96
CA GLU A 857 -3.77 30.79 -23.48
C GLU A 857 -4.86 30.66 -22.39
N ARG A 858 -4.46 30.40 -21.13
CA ARG A 858 -5.38 30.41 -19.98
C ARG A 858 -5.95 31.80 -19.67
N MET A 859 -5.15 32.85 -19.57
CA MET A 859 -5.66 34.21 -19.32
C MET A 859 -6.64 34.67 -20.40
N LEU A 860 -6.36 34.33 -21.67
CA LEU A 860 -7.25 34.58 -22.78
C LEU A 860 -8.57 33.80 -22.64
N TRP A 861 -8.50 32.52 -22.28
CA TRP A 861 -9.67 31.69 -22.01
C TRP A 861 -10.50 32.19 -20.83
N ASP A 862 -9.87 32.60 -19.72
CA ASP A 862 -10.52 33.19 -18.54
C ASP A 862 -11.29 34.47 -18.93
N HIS A 863 -10.61 35.39 -19.65
CA HIS A 863 -11.20 36.65 -20.12
C HIS A 863 -12.39 36.40 -21.07
N ALA A 864 -12.17 35.61 -22.12
CA ALA A 864 -13.21 35.26 -23.09
C ALA A 864 -14.30 34.35 -22.51
N SER A 865 -14.05 33.73 -21.35
CA SER A 865 -14.90 32.75 -20.68
C SER A 865 -15.38 31.65 -21.64
N GLY A 866 -14.44 31.08 -22.40
CA GLY A 866 -14.70 30.04 -23.40
C GLY A 866 -15.39 30.50 -24.69
N ASN A 867 -15.53 31.80 -24.96
CA ASN A 867 -16.05 32.31 -26.24
C ASN A 867 -14.93 32.40 -27.31
N PRO A 868 -14.95 31.58 -28.38
CA PRO A 868 -13.88 31.56 -29.37
C PRO A 868 -13.78 32.84 -30.20
N GLY A 869 -14.90 33.54 -30.49
CA GLY A 869 -14.86 34.83 -31.20
C GLY A 869 -14.16 35.93 -30.40
N ILE A 870 -14.45 36.03 -29.10
CA ILE A 870 -13.82 37.00 -28.20
C ILE A 870 -12.35 36.64 -27.96
N ALA A 871 -12.01 35.35 -27.86
CA ALA A 871 -10.63 34.89 -27.77
C ALA A 871 -9.82 35.27 -29.03
N LEU A 872 -10.39 35.12 -30.23
CA LEU A 872 -9.74 35.54 -31.48
C LEU A 872 -9.54 37.06 -31.58
N GLU A 873 -10.47 37.86 -31.05
CA GLU A 873 -10.35 39.31 -31.00
C GLU A 873 -9.15 39.76 -30.14
N VAL A 874 -9.11 39.30 -28.90
CA VAL A 874 -8.07 39.69 -27.94
C VAL A 874 -6.72 39.08 -28.35
N TRP A 875 -6.73 37.94 -29.05
CA TRP A 875 -5.53 37.40 -29.70
C TRP A 875 -5.02 38.29 -30.84
N ARG A 876 -5.84 38.60 -31.86
CA ARG A 876 -5.39 39.39 -33.03
C ARG A 876 -4.86 40.77 -32.63
N SER A 877 -5.47 41.40 -31.62
CA SER A 877 -5.02 42.69 -31.09
C SER A 877 -3.77 42.61 -30.21
N SER A 878 -3.45 41.45 -29.63
CA SER A 878 -2.22 41.22 -28.86
C SER A 878 -1.00 40.92 -29.73
N LEU A 879 -1.19 40.46 -30.98
CA LEU A 879 -0.10 40.22 -31.92
C LEU A 879 0.49 41.54 -32.46
N ALA A 880 1.80 41.57 -32.71
CA ALA A 880 2.48 42.65 -33.41
C ALA A 880 3.74 42.17 -34.14
N ARG A 881 4.37 43.02 -34.96
CA ARG A 881 5.54 42.69 -35.78
C ARG A 881 6.77 43.50 -35.34
N ASP A 882 7.93 42.87 -35.24
CA ASP A 882 9.19 43.61 -35.04
C ASP A 882 9.80 44.12 -36.37
N GLU A 883 10.84 44.97 -36.27
CA GLU A 883 11.55 45.51 -37.45
C GLU A 883 12.19 44.41 -38.33
N GLY A 884 12.50 43.24 -37.76
CA GLY A 884 12.97 42.06 -38.48
C GLY A 884 11.85 41.25 -39.16
N GLY A 885 10.60 41.70 -39.03
CA GLY A 885 9.44 41.10 -39.65
C GLY A 885 8.83 39.92 -38.88
N VAL A 886 9.29 39.63 -37.66
CA VAL A 886 8.85 38.48 -36.85
C VAL A 886 7.61 38.84 -36.05
N VAL A 887 6.65 37.91 -35.97
CA VAL A 887 5.40 38.09 -35.21
C VAL A 887 5.62 37.74 -33.72
N ARG A 888 5.26 38.67 -32.84
CA ARG A 888 5.42 38.54 -31.38
C ARG A 888 4.08 38.70 -30.65
N VAL A 889 3.97 38.02 -29.52
CA VAL A 889 2.81 38.09 -28.61
C VAL A 889 3.07 39.13 -27.53
N ARG A 890 2.24 40.18 -27.46
CA ARG A 890 2.30 41.20 -26.40
C ARG A 890 1.48 40.76 -25.17
N SER A 891 1.53 41.57 -24.13
CA SER A 891 0.58 41.50 -23.02
C SER A 891 -0.87 41.55 -23.52
N LEU A 892 -1.76 40.86 -22.80
CA LEU A 892 -3.19 40.82 -23.11
C LEU A 892 -3.76 42.24 -23.08
N ARG A 893 -4.27 42.73 -24.21
CA ARG A 893 -4.91 44.06 -24.29
C ARG A 893 -6.42 43.91 -24.11
N VAL A 894 -6.92 44.34 -22.96
CA VAL A 894 -8.35 44.37 -22.63
C VAL A 894 -8.77 45.83 -22.45
N PRO A 895 -9.91 46.29 -23.00
CA PRO A 895 -10.41 47.64 -22.76
C PRO A 895 -10.77 47.86 -21.28
N ASP A 896 -10.54 49.08 -20.80
CA ASP A 896 -10.85 49.46 -19.43
C ASP A 896 -12.36 49.41 -19.15
N ALA A 897 -12.77 48.56 -18.21
CA ALA A 897 -14.17 48.35 -17.87
C ALA A 897 -14.76 49.50 -17.05
N ASP A 898 -13.93 50.29 -16.35
CA ASP A 898 -14.37 51.39 -15.49
C ASP A 898 -15.02 52.53 -16.32
N LEU A 899 -14.62 52.64 -17.60
CA LEU A 899 -15.25 53.52 -18.58
C LEU A 899 -16.73 53.18 -18.84
N LEU A 900 -17.16 51.94 -18.64
CA LEU A 900 -18.56 51.53 -18.75
C LEU A 900 -19.35 51.76 -17.44
N GLU A 901 -18.67 51.76 -16.30
CA GLU A 901 -19.31 51.94 -14.98
C GLU A 901 -19.80 53.36 -14.74
N SER A 902 -19.11 54.33 -15.34
CA SER A 902 -19.42 55.76 -15.28
C SER A 902 -20.46 56.25 -16.30
N LEU A 903 -20.98 55.37 -17.16
CA LEU A 903 -21.98 55.73 -18.16
C LEU A 903 -23.37 55.95 -17.54
N PRO A 904 -24.16 56.93 -18.05
CA PRO A 904 -25.57 57.08 -17.70
C PRO A 904 -26.41 55.84 -18.05
N ASP A 905 -27.45 55.56 -17.26
CA ASP A 905 -28.35 54.42 -17.48
C ASP A 905 -29.00 54.45 -18.88
N ALA A 906 -29.28 55.62 -19.45
CA ALA A 906 -29.78 55.77 -20.81
C ALA A 906 -28.83 55.17 -21.86
N THR A 907 -27.51 55.43 -21.72
CA THR A 907 -26.47 54.83 -22.57
C THR A 907 -26.37 53.32 -22.36
N LEU A 908 -26.57 52.84 -21.13
CA LEU A 908 -26.63 51.40 -20.84
C LEU A 908 -27.88 50.73 -21.45
N PHE A 909 -29.02 51.43 -21.52
CA PHE A 909 -30.21 50.95 -22.24
C PHE A 909 -29.99 50.92 -23.76
N VAL A 910 -29.28 51.90 -24.33
CA VAL A 910 -28.85 51.88 -25.75
C VAL A 910 -27.90 50.70 -26.01
N LEU A 911 -26.88 50.49 -25.17
CA LEU A 911 -25.97 49.33 -25.26
C LEU A 911 -26.73 47.99 -25.18
N ARG A 912 -27.71 47.87 -24.28
CA ARG A 912 -28.59 46.69 -24.21
C ARG A 912 -29.40 46.52 -25.50
N ALA A 913 -30.04 47.56 -26.00
CA ALA A 913 -30.85 47.49 -27.22
C ALA A 913 -30.00 47.09 -28.46
N VAL A 914 -28.77 47.58 -28.56
CA VAL A 914 -27.82 47.19 -29.61
C VAL A 914 -27.34 45.75 -29.44
N ILE A 915 -27.10 45.24 -28.22
CA ILE A 915 -26.73 43.83 -28.02
C ILE A 915 -27.89 42.88 -28.34
N GLN A 916 -29.12 43.23 -27.94
CA GLN A 916 -30.31 42.42 -28.21
C GLN A 916 -30.84 42.54 -29.65
N SER A 917 -30.10 43.22 -30.54
CA SER A 917 -30.44 43.37 -31.96
C SER A 917 -29.24 42.96 -32.81
N THR A 918 -29.40 42.06 -33.79
CA THR A 918 -28.27 41.60 -34.65
C THR A 918 -27.52 42.76 -35.31
N SER A 919 -28.26 43.81 -35.68
CA SER A 919 -27.74 45.05 -36.27
C SER A 919 -28.90 46.04 -36.42
N ALA A 920 -29.00 46.99 -35.49
CA ALA A 920 -30.13 47.93 -35.41
C ALA A 920 -29.83 49.26 -36.12
N THR A 921 -30.87 49.89 -36.67
CA THR A 921 -30.79 51.31 -37.07
C THR A 921 -31.03 52.21 -35.85
N VAL A 922 -30.67 53.50 -35.95
CA VAL A 922 -30.98 54.51 -34.91
C VAL A 922 -32.47 54.50 -34.54
N ASP A 923 -33.35 54.33 -35.54
CA ASP A 923 -34.80 54.33 -35.38
C ASP A 923 -35.34 53.03 -34.75
N ASP A 924 -34.66 51.90 -34.92
CA ASP A 924 -34.96 50.66 -34.19
C ASP A 924 -34.55 50.79 -32.70
N ILE A 925 -33.38 51.37 -32.43
CA ILE A 925 -32.87 51.59 -31.06
C ILE A 925 -33.79 52.55 -30.31
N ALA A 926 -34.13 53.70 -30.90
CA ALA A 926 -35.03 54.68 -30.29
C ALA A 926 -36.40 54.09 -29.95
N ARG A 927 -36.96 53.22 -30.81
CA ARG A 927 -38.21 52.50 -30.52
C ARG A 927 -38.06 51.48 -29.38
N ALA A 928 -36.93 50.78 -29.31
CA ALA A 928 -36.67 49.79 -28.26
C ALA A 928 -36.38 50.42 -26.88
N THR A 929 -35.72 51.58 -26.84
CA THR A 929 -35.42 52.30 -25.59
C THR A 929 -36.52 53.29 -25.18
N ARG A 930 -37.38 53.71 -26.12
CA ARG A 930 -38.35 54.82 -25.99
C ARG A 930 -37.71 56.19 -25.74
N LEU A 931 -36.44 56.36 -26.13
CA LEU A 931 -35.72 57.64 -26.10
C LEU A 931 -35.96 58.41 -27.40
N GLU A 932 -35.66 59.72 -27.40
CA GLU A 932 -35.73 60.51 -28.63
C GLU A 932 -34.62 60.11 -29.61
N ARG A 933 -34.93 60.16 -30.91
CA ARG A 933 -33.99 59.82 -31.99
C ARG A 933 -32.70 60.65 -31.94
N ALA A 934 -32.79 61.92 -31.53
CA ALA A 934 -31.64 62.81 -31.39
C ALA A 934 -30.72 62.37 -30.24
N GLU A 935 -31.29 62.10 -29.06
CA GLU A 935 -30.57 61.60 -27.88
C GLU A 935 -29.84 60.28 -28.18
N VAL A 936 -30.52 59.34 -28.84
CA VAL A 936 -29.94 58.06 -29.25
C VAL A 936 -28.78 58.27 -30.24
N LEU A 937 -28.93 59.16 -31.22
CA LEU A 937 -27.87 59.47 -32.20
C LEU A 937 -26.62 60.04 -31.51
N ASP A 938 -26.78 60.92 -30.54
CA ASP A 938 -25.64 61.52 -29.82
C ASP A 938 -24.98 60.49 -28.87
N MET A 939 -25.74 59.57 -28.26
CA MET A 939 -25.17 58.43 -27.52
C MET A 939 -24.40 57.46 -28.41
N ILE A 940 -24.86 57.22 -29.64
CA ILE A 940 -24.15 56.39 -30.62
C ILE A 940 -22.84 57.05 -31.02
N ARG A 941 -22.87 58.33 -31.43
CA ARG A 941 -21.67 59.10 -31.78
C ARG A 941 -20.64 59.15 -30.66
N PHE A 942 -21.10 59.34 -29.42
CA PHE A 942 -20.26 59.23 -28.24
C PHE A 942 -19.65 57.83 -28.12
N GLY A 943 -20.44 56.77 -28.24
CA GLY A 943 -19.96 55.39 -28.18
C GLY A 943 -18.98 55.04 -29.30
N GLU A 944 -19.18 55.52 -30.53
CA GLU A 944 -18.24 55.38 -31.64
C GLU A 944 -16.91 56.10 -31.36
N SER A 945 -16.96 57.31 -30.80
CA SER A 945 -15.76 58.05 -30.38
C SER A 945 -14.95 57.33 -29.28
N LYS A 946 -15.59 56.42 -28.53
CA LYS A 946 -14.98 55.55 -27.52
C LYS A 946 -14.70 54.12 -28.02
N GLY A 947 -15.11 53.81 -29.26
CA GLY A 947 -15.00 52.49 -29.87
C GLY A 947 -15.99 51.44 -29.34
N PHE A 948 -17.00 51.81 -28.55
CA PHE A 948 -18.03 50.89 -28.05
C PHE A 948 -18.89 50.32 -29.20
N PHE A 949 -19.17 51.17 -30.18
CA PHE A 949 -19.98 50.86 -31.35
C PHE A 949 -19.17 50.94 -32.63
N ALA A 950 -19.58 50.14 -33.61
CA ALA A 950 -19.17 50.27 -35.00
C ALA A 950 -20.42 50.31 -35.90
N GLU A 951 -20.48 51.31 -36.78
CA GLU A 951 -21.45 51.35 -37.88
C GLU A 951 -20.96 50.48 -39.04
N ARG A 952 -21.84 49.64 -39.56
CA ARG A 952 -21.62 48.85 -40.78
C ARG A 952 -22.93 48.75 -41.57
N ASP A 953 -22.88 49.14 -42.84
CA ASP A 953 -24.02 49.11 -43.76
C ASP A 953 -25.27 49.84 -43.22
N GLY A 954 -25.08 51.00 -42.57
CA GLY A 954 -26.15 51.81 -41.96
C GLY A 954 -26.72 51.25 -40.65
N ARG A 955 -26.03 50.29 -40.02
CA ARG A 955 -26.49 49.60 -38.81
C ARG A 955 -25.41 49.52 -37.75
N ILE A 956 -25.83 49.62 -36.50
CA ILE A 956 -24.95 49.72 -35.35
C ILE A 956 -24.80 48.35 -34.68
N ARG A 957 -23.57 48.01 -34.30
CA ARG A 957 -23.21 46.82 -33.52
C ARG A 957 -22.24 47.21 -32.41
N VAL A 958 -22.21 46.44 -31.31
CA VAL A 958 -21.10 46.50 -30.34
C VAL A 958 -19.84 45.91 -30.95
N GLU A 959 -18.72 46.61 -30.79
CA GLU A 959 -17.41 46.21 -31.32
C GLU A 959 -16.86 44.98 -30.58
N TRP A 960 -16.10 44.13 -31.28
CA TRP A 960 -15.64 42.84 -30.73
C TRP A 960 -14.83 42.98 -29.44
N SER A 961 -14.00 44.03 -29.34
CA SER A 961 -13.15 44.31 -28.17
C SER A 961 -13.98 44.66 -26.92
N TRP A 962 -15.11 45.35 -27.11
CA TRP A 962 -16.00 45.79 -26.03
C TRP A 962 -17.11 44.80 -25.70
N LEU A 963 -17.35 43.77 -26.54
CA LEU A 963 -18.43 42.81 -26.35
C LEU A 963 -18.42 42.16 -24.96
N ARG A 964 -17.27 41.68 -24.46
CA ARG A 964 -17.19 41.04 -23.13
C ARG A 964 -17.37 42.03 -21.97
N PRO A 965 -16.69 43.20 -21.93
CA PRO A 965 -16.98 44.25 -20.96
C PRO A 965 -18.46 44.66 -20.92
N VAL A 966 -19.08 44.92 -22.08
CA VAL A 966 -20.48 45.36 -22.17
C VAL A 966 -21.45 44.27 -21.70
N MET A 967 -21.25 43.01 -22.10
CA MET A 967 -22.06 41.90 -21.56
C MET A 967 -21.96 41.83 -20.03
N ARG A 968 -20.74 41.88 -19.47
CA ARG A 968 -20.52 41.80 -18.02
C ARG A 968 -21.17 42.94 -17.23
N ILE A 969 -21.07 44.19 -17.69
CA ILE A 969 -21.69 45.32 -16.96
C ILE A 969 -23.23 45.24 -17.03
N LEU A 970 -23.80 44.82 -18.17
CA LEU A 970 -25.25 44.65 -18.31
C LEU A 970 -25.79 43.47 -17.49
N GLU A 971 -25.07 42.35 -17.44
CA GLU A 971 -25.36 41.20 -16.55
C GLU A 971 -25.30 41.66 -15.08
N ARG A 972 -24.23 42.36 -14.67
CA ARG A 972 -24.03 42.84 -13.29
C ARG A 972 -25.09 43.86 -12.84
N ARG A 973 -25.51 44.75 -13.75
CA ARG A 973 -26.61 45.71 -13.54
C ARG A 973 -28.01 45.07 -13.70
N ARG A 974 -28.09 43.75 -13.97
CA ARG A 974 -29.35 42.99 -14.23
C ARG A 974 -30.17 43.53 -15.40
N LEU A 975 -29.51 44.20 -16.35
CA LEU A 975 -30.08 44.69 -17.59
C LEU A 975 -30.17 43.58 -18.66
N LEU A 976 -29.26 42.62 -18.60
CA LEU A 976 -29.35 41.31 -19.26
C LEU A 976 -29.51 40.22 -18.21
N VAL A 977 -30.20 39.13 -18.57
CA VAL A 977 -30.31 37.93 -17.73
C VAL A 977 -29.03 37.11 -17.92
N ALA A 978 -28.19 37.06 -16.88
CA ALA A 978 -27.05 36.15 -16.83
C ALA A 978 -27.53 34.69 -16.74
N ARG A 979 -26.77 33.77 -17.33
CA ARG A 979 -26.95 32.32 -17.20
C ARG A 979 -25.80 31.70 -16.44
#